data_AF-H0WTF0-F1
#
_entry.id   AF-H0WTF0-F1
#
_cell.length_a   1.000
_cell.length_b   1.000
_cell.length_c   1.000
_cell.angle_alpha   90.00
_cell.angle_beta   90.00
_cell.angle_gamma   90.00
#
_symmetry.space_group_name_H-M   'P 1'
#
loop_
_entity.id
_entity.type
_entity.pdbx_description
1 polymer ?
#
loop_
_entity_poly.entity_id
_entity_poly.type
_entity_poly.pdbx_seq_one_letter_code
_entity_poly.pdbx_strand_id
1 'polypeptide(L)'
;GLLLTGWTFDRGACEVRPLGNLSRSSLRNGTEVVSCHPQGSTAGVVYRAGQNNRWYLAVAATYVLPEPETANRCNPAASDRDTAIALKDTEWRSLATQELGRLKLCEGAGSLHFVDAFLWNGSVYFPYYPYNYTSGAATGWPSMARIAQSIEVLFQGQASLDCGHGHPDGRRLLLSSSLVEALDVWAGVFSAAAGVDQERRSPTTTALCLFRMSEIQARAKRCSWDFQTEHSCREGDQPERVQPIASSTLIHSDLTSVYGTVVMNRTVLFLGTGDGQLLKVILGENLTSNCPEVIYEIKEETPVFYKLVPDPVKNIYIYVTAGKEVRRIRVANCSKHKSCSECLTATDPHCGWCHSQQRCTFQADCVHSEDLENWLDISSGAKKCPKIQLIRSTKDKTTVTMVGSFSPRHSKCVVRNVDTSRDLCQGRSQPNRTCACAIPTRATYKDVSVVNVTFSFGSWNLSDRFNFANCSLLRECPVCIATGCAWCKSWRKCIHPFTACDPSDYQRNQEQCQVAAEKSPKTSGEGRFRDSKSDRANQGAQVFYIKSIEPKKISTLGKSNVIVIGANFTQASNITMILKGTSTCDKDVIQVSHVLNDTHMKFSLPSSRKEMKAVCIQFDGGNCSSVGHLSYIALPHCSLISPSTTWISGGQNIIIKGRNFDVIDSLIISHELKGNMNVSLQVSEYCMATECRFLAPSLKISKVRTNVTVKLRVQEAHLDCGSLQYLEDPKFTGYRVESEVDKELEVKI
;
A
#
# COMPACT_ATOMS: atom_id res chain seq x y z
N GLY A 1 24.31 22.83 14.16
CA GLY A 1 24.55 22.00 12.98
C GLY A 1 24.82 22.89 11.77
N LEU A 2 25.26 22.30 10.67
CA LEU A 2 25.39 22.97 9.37
C LEU A 2 24.37 22.38 8.40
N LEU A 3 23.94 23.19 7.45
CA LEU A 3 23.07 22.82 6.34
C LEU A 3 23.85 23.08 5.04
N LEU A 4 23.85 22.10 4.13
CA LEU A 4 24.38 22.28 2.78
C LEU A 4 23.19 22.46 1.83
N THR A 5 23.21 23.52 1.04
CA THR A 5 22.14 23.84 0.09
C THR A 5 22.74 24.01 -1.31
N GLY A 6 22.51 23.03 -2.17
CA GLY A 6 22.89 23.07 -3.58
C GLY A 6 21.71 23.45 -4.47
N TRP A 7 21.98 24.13 -5.58
CA TRP A 7 20.99 24.49 -6.60
C TRP A 7 21.61 24.51 -7.99
N THR A 8 20.77 24.55 -9.02
CA THR A 8 21.19 24.48 -10.43
C THR A 8 21.68 25.82 -10.98
N PHE A 9 21.30 26.94 -10.35
CA PHE A 9 21.81 28.29 -10.67
C PHE A 9 23.31 28.45 -10.39
N ASP A 10 23.90 29.53 -10.91
CA ASP A 10 25.30 29.91 -10.70
C ASP A 10 26.29 28.75 -10.96
N ARG A 11 26.05 28.01 -12.05
CA ARG A 11 26.81 26.82 -12.43
C ARG A 11 26.84 25.73 -11.35
N GLY A 12 25.67 25.44 -10.76
CA GLY A 12 25.57 24.31 -9.83
C GLY A 12 26.17 24.65 -8.48
N ALA A 13 25.88 25.84 -7.98
CA ALA A 13 26.46 26.34 -6.74
C ALA A 13 25.90 25.62 -5.50
N CYS A 14 26.71 25.62 -4.44
CA CYS A 14 26.36 25.07 -3.15
C CYS A 14 26.86 25.98 -2.03
N GLU A 15 26.00 26.19 -1.02
CA GLU A 15 26.31 26.99 0.15
C GLU A 15 26.32 26.15 1.42
N VAL A 16 27.24 26.47 2.32
CA VAL A 16 27.25 25.95 3.70
C VAL A 16 26.65 27.00 4.61
N ARG A 17 25.58 26.66 5.32
CA ARG A 17 24.79 27.59 6.14
C ARG A 17 24.63 27.07 7.57
N PRO A 18 24.44 27.93 8.58
CA PRO A 18 24.09 27.47 9.92
C PRO A 18 22.70 26.82 9.94
N LEU A 19 22.56 25.66 10.60
CA LEU A 19 21.25 25.05 10.84
C LEU A 19 20.47 25.89 11.87
N GLY A 20 19.36 26.49 11.45
CA GLY A 20 18.55 27.39 12.30
C GLY A 20 17.90 28.49 11.46
N ASN A 21 18.18 29.76 11.77
CA ASN A 21 17.67 30.89 11.02
C ASN A 21 18.31 30.97 9.61
N LEU A 22 17.50 30.67 8.58
CA LEU A 22 17.89 30.66 7.17
C LEU A 22 18.12 32.07 6.58
N SER A 23 17.95 33.16 7.32
CA SER A 23 18.32 34.50 6.86
C SER A 23 19.77 34.88 7.17
N ARG A 24 20.50 34.03 7.92
CA ARG A 24 21.93 34.26 8.18
C ARG A 24 22.74 34.09 6.90
N SER A 25 23.84 34.82 6.78
CA SER A 25 24.75 34.70 5.64
C SER A 25 25.29 33.27 5.51
N SER A 26 25.55 32.85 4.27
CA SER A 26 26.30 31.61 4.03
C SER A 26 27.69 31.74 4.65
N LEU A 27 28.18 30.65 5.23
CA LEU A 27 29.52 30.58 5.80
C LEU A 27 30.56 30.43 4.70
N ARG A 28 30.20 29.69 3.65
CA ARG A 28 31.04 29.31 2.50
C ARG A 28 30.14 29.08 1.30
N ASN A 29 30.69 29.35 0.11
CA ASN A 29 30.05 29.07 -1.16
C ASN A 29 31.03 28.31 -2.07
N GLY A 30 30.49 27.51 -2.99
CA GLY A 30 31.28 26.87 -4.05
C GLY A 30 30.44 26.77 -5.30
N THR A 31 31.07 26.91 -6.46
CA THR A 31 30.45 26.69 -7.78
C THR A 31 30.85 25.31 -8.32
N GLU A 32 30.09 24.78 -9.28
CA GLU A 32 30.36 23.47 -9.89
C GLU A 32 30.46 22.34 -8.83
N VAL A 33 29.57 22.41 -7.84
CA VAL A 33 29.46 21.41 -6.77
C VAL A 33 28.41 20.38 -7.11
N VAL A 34 27.25 20.83 -7.57
CA VAL A 34 26.13 20.00 -8.03
C VAL A 34 25.94 20.15 -9.54
N SER A 35 25.08 19.33 -10.15
CA SER A 35 24.68 19.56 -11.54
C SER A 35 23.98 20.91 -11.69
N CYS A 36 24.36 21.70 -12.70
CA CYS A 36 23.63 22.90 -13.09
C CYS A 36 22.48 22.63 -14.07
N HIS A 37 22.36 21.40 -14.58
CA HIS A 37 21.24 21.00 -15.41
C HIS A 37 20.02 20.66 -14.53
N PRO A 38 18.85 21.29 -14.72
CA PRO A 38 17.64 21.01 -13.94
C PRO A 38 17.17 19.56 -13.98
N GLN A 39 17.38 18.89 -15.12
CA GLN A 39 17.09 17.48 -15.32
C GLN A 39 18.23 16.55 -14.87
N GLY A 40 19.44 17.09 -14.67
CA GLY A 40 20.62 16.31 -14.29
C GLY A 40 20.52 15.83 -12.84
N SER A 41 20.90 14.58 -12.61
CA SER A 41 20.88 13.99 -11.27
C SER A 41 21.95 14.60 -10.36
N THR A 42 21.71 14.60 -9.05
CA THR A 42 22.72 14.90 -8.02
C THR A 42 22.33 14.18 -6.74
N ALA A 43 23.28 13.40 -6.20
CA ALA A 43 23.16 12.78 -4.88
C ALA A 43 24.47 12.97 -4.12
N GLY A 44 24.38 13.18 -2.80
CA GLY A 44 25.58 13.36 -2.00
C GLY A 44 25.37 13.07 -0.53
N VAL A 45 26.47 12.74 0.14
CA VAL A 45 26.51 12.42 1.56
C VAL A 45 27.73 13.06 2.20
N VAL A 46 27.55 13.57 3.42
CA VAL A 46 28.62 14.14 4.22
C VAL A 46 29.18 13.09 5.17
N TYR A 47 30.50 13.09 5.34
CA TYR A 47 31.19 12.17 6.24
C TYR A 47 32.46 12.80 6.81
N ARG A 48 33.07 12.10 7.76
CA ARG A 48 34.32 12.51 8.40
C ARG A 48 35.51 11.77 7.80
N ALA A 49 36.58 12.48 7.44
CA ALA A 49 37.79 11.90 6.88
C ALA A 49 39.06 12.74 7.14
N GLY A 50 40.22 12.13 6.90
CA GLY A 50 41.53 12.74 7.04
C GLY A 50 42.07 12.75 8.48
N GLN A 51 43.35 13.11 8.64
CA GLN A 51 44.02 13.13 9.96
C GLN A 51 43.34 14.05 10.98
N ASN A 52 42.78 15.16 10.50
CA ASN A 52 42.08 16.15 11.34
C ASN A 52 40.57 15.86 11.48
N ASN A 53 40.09 14.73 10.94
CA ASN A 53 38.69 14.33 10.99
C ASN A 53 37.72 15.43 10.49
N ARG A 54 38.05 16.05 9.35
CA ARG A 54 37.24 17.14 8.76
C ARG A 54 35.98 16.60 8.10
N TRP A 55 35.01 17.48 7.91
CA TRP A 55 33.80 17.17 7.15
C TRP A 55 34.06 17.24 5.64
N TYR A 56 33.90 16.11 4.97
CA TYR A 56 33.92 15.98 3.53
C TYR A 56 32.51 15.74 3.00
N LEU A 57 32.27 16.18 1.78
CA LEU A 57 31.06 15.94 1.01
C LEU A 57 31.45 15.09 -0.21
N ALA A 58 30.92 13.88 -0.26
CA ALA A 58 30.90 13.05 -1.46
C ALA A 58 29.68 13.43 -2.30
N VAL A 59 29.87 13.88 -3.54
CA VAL A 59 28.77 14.18 -4.47
C VAL A 59 28.98 13.42 -5.76
N ALA A 60 27.92 12.79 -6.23
CA ALA A 60 27.81 12.22 -7.56
C ALA A 60 26.73 12.97 -8.33
N ALA A 61 27.04 13.45 -9.54
CA ALA A 61 26.11 14.24 -10.31
C ALA A 61 26.31 14.08 -11.82
N THR A 62 25.26 14.42 -12.57
CA THR A 62 25.31 14.51 -14.03
C THR A 62 25.80 15.91 -14.44
N TYR A 63 27.11 16.15 -14.38
CA TYR A 63 27.69 17.48 -14.65
C TYR A 63 27.66 17.89 -16.13
N VAL A 64 27.55 16.93 -17.05
CA VAL A 64 27.53 17.18 -18.49
C VAL A 64 26.28 16.57 -19.12
N LEU A 65 25.55 17.39 -19.88
CA LEU A 65 24.51 16.95 -20.81
C LEU A 65 24.73 17.54 -22.21
N PRO A 66 24.33 16.81 -23.27
CA PRO A 66 24.35 17.33 -24.62
C PRO A 66 23.28 18.42 -24.78
N GLU A 67 23.70 19.68 -24.75
CA GLU A 67 22.84 20.86 -24.95
C GLU A 67 23.36 21.71 -26.14
N PRO A 68 22.48 22.41 -26.87
CA PRO A 68 22.89 23.29 -27.97
C PRO A 68 23.74 24.47 -27.45
N GLU A 69 24.77 24.87 -28.21
CA GLU A 69 25.79 25.86 -27.80
C GLU A 69 25.25 27.25 -27.40
N THR A 70 23.98 27.53 -27.66
CA THR A 70 23.29 28.78 -27.32
C THR A 70 22.78 28.83 -25.88
N ALA A 71 22.73 27.70 -25.16
CA ALA A 71 22.38 27.66 -23.75
C ALA A 71 23.58 28.05 -22.88
N ASN A 72 23.35 28.84 -21.81
CA ASN A 72 24.36 29.28 -20.85
C ASN A 72 25.36 28.15 -20.51
N ARG A 73 26.68 28.46 -20.51
CA ARG A 73 27.79 27.54 -20.22
C ARG A 73 27.65 26.86 -18.84
N CYS A 74 26.86 25.79 -18.78
CA CYS A 74 26.64 24.95 -17.61
C CYS A 74 27.67 23.81 -17.58
N ASN A 75 27.94 23.18 -18.72
CA ASN A 75 28.99 22.16 -18.84
C ASN A 75 30.35 22.67 -18.30
N PRO A 76 31.02 21.92 -17.42
CA PRO A 76 32.29 22.31 -16.83
C PRO A 76 33.43 22.37 -17.87
N ALA A 77 34.59 22.85 -17.42
CA ALA A 77 35.81 22.90 -18.24
C ALA A 77 36.19 21.52 -18.81
N ALA A 78 36.94 21.51 -19.92
CA ALA A 78 37.28 20.28 -20.64
C ALA A 78 37.95 19.21 -19.77
N SER A 79 38.76 19.60 -18.77
CA SER A 79 39.43 18.70 -17.82
C SER A 79 38.47 17.92 -16.91
N ASP A 80 37.27 18.46 -16.71
CA ASP A 80 36.30 18.04 -15.70
C ASP A 80 35.05 17.43 -16.33
N ARG A 81 34.96 17.40 -17.67
CA ARG A 81 33.78 16.95 -18.42
C ARG A 81 33.36 15.51 -18.14
N ASP A 82 34.32 14.66 -17.84
CA ASP A 82 34.11 13.26 -17.51
C ASP A 82 33.91 13.02 -16.00
N THR A 83 33.90 14.06 -15.17
CA THR A 83 33.72 13.89 -13.72
C THR A 83 32.32 13.34 -13.42
N ALA A 84 32.26 12.27 -12.64
CA ALA A 84 31.01 11.70 -12.15
C ALA A 84 30.85 11.92 -10.64
N ILE A 85 31.91 11.66 -9.88
CA ILE A 85 31.94 11.72 -8.42
C ILE A 85 33.07 12.66 -8.01
N ALA A 86 32.80 13.55 -7.05
CA ALA A 86 33.77 14.45 -6.48
C ALA A 86 33.71 14.43 -4.94
N LEU A 87 34.89 14.48 -4.31
CA LEU A 87 35.04 14.70 -2.87
C LEU A 87 35.39 16.18 -2.64
N LYS A 88 34.58 16.82 -1.79
CA LYS A 88 34.65 18.27 -1.52
C LYS A 88 34.92 18.49 -0.04
N ASP A 89 35.96 19.25 0.30
CA ASP A 89 36.21 19.66 1.70
C ASP A 89 35.22 20.77 2.07
N THR A 90 34.36 20.52 3.06
CA THR A 90 33.34 21.48 3.47
C THR A 90 33.87 22.62 4.34
N GLU A 91 35.10 22.51 4.84
CA GLU A 91 35.76 23.51 5.68
C GLU A 91 36.56 24.54 4.87
N TRP A 92 36.93 24.21 3.62
CA TRP A 92 37.65 25.09 2.72
C TRP A 92 36.75 26.13 2.05
N ARG A 93 37.31 27.31 1.71
CA ARG A 93 36.54 28.50 1.29
C ARG A 93 35.62 28.28 0.08
N SER A 94 35.97 27.39 -0.85
CA SER A 94 35.29 27.23 -2.14
C SER A 94 34.69 25.84 -2.39
N LEU A 95 34.59 24.98 -1.36
CA LEU A 95 34.28 23.56 -1.55
C LEU A 95 35.21 22.94 -2.62
N ALA A 96 36.51 23.13 -2.47
CA ALA A 96 37.49 22.69 -3.47
C ALA A 96 37.55 21.16 -3.53
N THR A 97 37.81 20.66 -4.74
CA THR A 97 38.13 19.24 -4.99
C THR A 97 39.61 19.13 -5.30
N GLN A 98 40.30 18.20 -4.65
CA GLN A 98 41.68 17.85 -5.01
C GLN A 98 41.69 17.06 -6.32
N GLU A 99 42.80 17.04 -7.07
CA GLU A 99 42.88 16.31 -8.35
C GLU A 99 42.51 14.82 -8.21
N LEU A 100 43.07 14.14 -7.20
CA LEU A 100 42.75 12.75 -6.85
C LEU A 100 41.40 12.58 -6.14
N GLY A 101 40.68 13.68 -5.92
CA GLY A 101 39.35 13.72 -5.32
C GLY A 101 38.21 13.53 -6.33
N ARG A 102 38.49 13.05 -7.55
CA ARG A 102 37.50 12.90 -8.63
C ARG A 102 37.50 11.47 -9.20
N LEU A 103 36.30 10.94 -9.45
CA LEU A 103 36.09 9.74 -10.26
C LEU A 103 35.55 10.14 -11.62
N LYS A 104 36.22 9.68 -12.68
CA LYS A 104 35.88 9.98 -14.08
C LYS A 104 35.07 8.86 -14.73
N LEU A 105 34.23 9.20 -15.70
CA LEU A 105 33.43 8.29 -16.53
C LEU A 105 34.26 7.68 -17.65
N CYS A 106 33.98 6.43 -18.03
CA CYS A 106 34.55 5.83 -19.23
C CYS A 106 34.04 6.52 -20.51
N GLU A 107 34.88 6.58 -21.54
CA GLU A 107 34.45 7.05 -22.86
C GLU A 107 33.34 6.15 -23.41
N GLY A 108 32.23 6.74 -23.85
CA GLY A 108 31.09 6.01 -24.41
C GLY A 108 30.07 5.47 -23.39
N ALA A 109 30.29 5.61 -22.08
CA ALA A 109 29.34 5.17 -21.03
C ALA A 109 28.02 5.95 -21.02
N GLY A 110 27.94 7.07 -21.77
CA GLY A 110 26.80 7.97 -21.77
C GLY A 110 26.67 8.74 -20.45
N SER A 111 25.48 9.27 -20.18
CA SER A 111 25.20 9.94 -18.90
C SER A 111 24.74 8.94 -17.85
N LEU A 112 25.14 9.15 -16.59
CA LEU A 112 24.64 8.39 -15.45
C LEU A 112 23.61 9.21 -14.68
N HIS A 113 22.60 8.53 -14.12
CA HIS A 113 21.62 9.10 -13.21
C HIS A 113 21.83 8.53 -11.80
N PHE A 114 22.26 9.37 -10.86
CA PHE A 114 22.50 9.03 -9.46
C PHE A 114 21.26 9.28 -8.62
N VAL A 115 20.80 8.27 -7.89
CA VAL A 115 19.54 8.30 -7.14
C VAL A 115 19.77 8.66 -5.68
N ASP A 116 20.89 8.21 -5.12
CA ASP A 116 21.17 8.37 -3.70
C ASP A 116 22.67 8.30 -3.38
N ALA A 117 23.03 8.62 -2.14
CA ALA A 117 24.36 8.46 -1.61
C ALA A 117 24.28 8.16 -0.11
N PHE A 118 24.96 7.11 0.34
CA PHE A 118 24.95 6.72 1.75
C PHE A 118 26.27 6.07 2.18
N LEU A 119 26.48 6.04 3.49
CA LEU A 119 27.66 5.43 4.12
C LEU A 119 27.31 4.04 4.61
N TRP A 120 28.19 3.07 4.38
CA TRP A 120 28.08 1.77 5.01
C TRP A 120 29.47 1.12 5.11
N ASN A 121 29.79 0.58 6.29
CA ASN A 121 31.01 -0.19 6.55
C ASN A 121 32.32 0.48 6.04
N GLY A 122 32.51 1.78 6.31
CA GLY A 122 33.72 2.53 5.93
C GLY A 122 33.82 2.87 4.44
N SER A 123 32.70 2.80 3.71
CA SER A 123 32.61 3.10 2.28
C SER A 123 31.43 4.02 1.98
N VAL A 124 31.54 4.75 0.87
CA VAL A 124 30.44 5.53 0.31
C VAL A 124 29.87 4.78 -0.88
N TYR A 125 28.54 4.68 -0.92
CA TYR A 125 27.80 3.99 -1.97
C TYR A 125 26.92 4.96 -2.74
N PHE A 126 26.91 4.81 -4.06
CA PHE A 126 26.07 5.58 -4.97
C PHE A 126 25.25 4.63 -5.85
N PRO A 127 23.96 4.41 -5.55
CA PRO A 127 23.05 3.76 -6.47
C PRO A 127 22.80 4.66 -7.69
N TYR A 128 22.99 4.09 -8.89
CA TYR A 128 22.83 4.81 -10.15
C TYR A 128 22.30 3.90 -11.26
N TYR A 129 21.97 4.48 -12.41
CA TYR A 129 21.74 3.74 -13.64
C TYR A 129 22.20 4.55 -14.86
N PRO A 130 22.71 3.91 -15.91
CA PRO A 130 22.99 4.56 -17.19
C PRO A 130 21.69 5.06 -17.84
N TYR A 131 21.66 6.33 -18.23
CA TYR A 131 20.45 6.98 -18.73
C TYR A 131 20.75 7.94 -19.86
N ASN A 132 20.02 7.80 -20.96
CA ASN A 132 20.09 8.74 -22.05
C ASN A 132 18.97 9.78 -21.92
N TYR A 133 19.34 10.99 -21.53
CA TYR A 133 18.41 12.11 -21.34
C TYR A 133 17.77 12.62 -22.63
N THR A 134 18.33 12.32 -23.81
CA THR A 134 17.72 12.72 -25.09
C THR A 134 16.62 11.77 -25.51
N SER A 135 16.80 10.45 -25.32
CA SER A 135 15.79 9.44 -25.64
C SER A 135 14.81 9.18 -24.50
N GLY A 136 15.15 9.59 -23.27
CA GLY A 136 14.35 9.33 -22.07
C GLY A 136 14.41 7.88 -21.58
N ALA A 137 15.39 7.09 -22.02
CA ALA A 137 15.47 5.65 -21.77
C ALA A 137 16.78 5.25 -21.04
N ALA A 138 16.66 4.21 -20.20
CA ALA A 138 17.82 3.57 -19.59
C ALA A 138 18.63 2.78 -20.64
N THR A 139 19.95 2.89 -20.58
CA THR A 139 20.86 2.27 -21.55
C THR A 139 21.64 1.07 -20.98
N GLY A 140 21.49 0.80 -19.68
CA GLY A 140 22.25 -0.22 -18.98
C GLY A 140 21.50 -0.85 -17.80
N TRP A 141 22.23 -1.54 -16.93
CA TRP A 141 21.70 -2.06 -15.68
C TRP A 141 21.80 -0.98 -14.59
N PRO A 142 20.80 -0.88 -13.70
CA PRO A 142 20.98 -0.20 -12.43
C PRO A 142 22.15 -0.84 -11.67
N SER A 143 22.98 -0.02 -11.09
CA SER A 143 24.25 -0.42 -10.50
C SER A 143 24.52 0.36 -9.23
N MET A 144 25.49 -0.11 -8.45
CA MET A 144 25.96 0.56 -7.26
C MET A 144 27.46 0.77 -7.35
N ALA A 145 27.88 2.04 -7.32
CA ALA A 145 29.29 2.41 -7.24
C ALA A 145 29.71 2.47 -5.77
N ARG A 146 30.89 1.95 -5.46
CA ARG A 146 31.47 1.93 -4.12
C ARG A 146 32.84 2.60 -4.13
N ILE A 147 33.02 3.58 -3.26
CA ILE A 147 34.31 4.23 -2.99
C ILE A 147 34.66 4.10 -1.51
N ALA A 148 35.95 4.19 -1.18
CA ALA A 148 36.36 4.25 0.22
C ALA A 148 35.94 5.57 0.87
N GLN A 149 35.67 5.54 2.16
CA GLN A 149 35.49 6.75 2.96
C GLN A 149 36.86 7.37 3.29
N SER A 150 37.41 8.15 2.36
CA SER A 150 38.74 8.76 2.43
C SER A 150 38.74 10.21 1.94
N ILE A 151 39.88 10.90 2.00
CA ILE A 151 40.01 12.28 1.48
C ILE A 151 40.19 12.34 -0.04
N GLU A 152 40.72 11.25 -0.61
CA GLU A 152 40.88 11.02 -2.05
C GLU A 152 39.89 9.94 -2.51
N VAL A 153 39.56 9.94 -3.80
CA VAL A 153 38.68 8.93 -4.38
C VAL A 153 39.45 7.64 -4.55
N LEU A 154 39.18 6.67 -3.68
CA LEU A 154 39.62 5.29 -3.86
C LEU A 154 38.44 4.45 -4.35
N PHE A 155 38.36 4.21 -5.66
CA PHE A 155 37.33 3.36 -6.24
C PHE A 155 37.50 1.91 -5.77
N GLN A 156 36.50 1.38 -5.08
CA GLN A 156 36.51 0.03 -4.54
C GLN A 156 35.80 -0.96 -5.46
N GLY A 157 34.87 -0.49 -6.30
CA GLY A 157 34.28 -1.27 -7.38
C GLY A 157 32.86 -0.85 -7.72
N GLN A 158 32.28 -1.55 -8.69
CA GLN A 158 30.86 -1.44 -9.05
C GLN A 158 30.21 -2.82 -9.19
N ALA A 159 28.91 -2.90 -8.93
CA ALA A 159 28.10 -4.10 -9.14
C ALA A 159 26.75 -3.72 -9.76
N SER A 160 26.25 -4.55 -10.68
CA SER A 160 24.91 -4.42 -11.25
C SER A 160 23.86 -5.02 -10.31
N LEU A 161 22.65 -4.48 -10.32
CA LEU A 161 21.54 -4.89 -9.46
C LEU A 161 20.41 -5.49 -10.32
N ASP A 162 20.13 -6.79 -10.15
CA ASP A 162 19.14 -7.49 -10.97
C ASP A 162 17.77 -7.60 -10.29
N CYS A 163 16.96 -6.54 -10.43
CA CYS A 163 15.55 -6.55 -10.03
C CYS A 163 14.60 -6.78 -11.22
N GLY A 164 15.05 -7.52 -12.25
CA GLY A 164 14.29 -7.75 -13.48
C GLY A 164 13.21 -8.82 -13.39
N HIS A 165 13.23 -9.66 -12.35
CA HIS A 165 12.33 -10.81 -12.23
C HIS A 165 10.83 -10.44 -12.32
N GLY A 166 10.08 -11.18 -13.13
CA GLY A 166 8.63 -10.98 -13.30
C GLY A 166 8.23 -9.87 -14.28
N HIS A 167 9.16 -9.31 -15.05
CA HIS A 167 8.86 -8.40 -16.16
C HIS A 167 9.68 -8.80 -17.40
N PRO A 168 9.10 -8.88 -18.62
CA PRO A 168 9.76 -9.42 -19.81
C PRO A 168 11.04 -8.67 -20.19
N ASP A 169 11.01 -7.33 -20.14
CA ASP A 169 12.16 -6.48 -20.50
C ASP A 169 13.12 -6.23 -19.33
N GLY A 170 12.85 -6.82 -18.16
CA GLY A 170 13.46 -6.47 -16.88
C GLY A 170 13.08 -5.05 -16.41
N ARG A 171 13.71 -4.60 -15.32
CA ARG A 171 13.52 -3.26 -14.74
C ARG A 171 14.85 -2.54 -14.70
N ARG A 172 14.99 -1.50 -15.52
CA ARG A 172 16.27 -0.83 -15.81
C ARG A 172 16.39 0.58 -15.24
N LEU A 173 15.34 1.09 -14.59
CA LEU A 173 15.38 2.35 -13.85
C LEU A 173 15.40 2.06 -12.36
N LEU A 174 16.14 2.85 -11.60
CA LEU A 174 16.09 2.92 -10.14
C LEU A 174 15.40 4.23 -9.75
N LEU A 175 14.24 4.15 -9.11
CA LEU A 175 13.41 5.30 -8.79
C LEU A 175 13.73 5.86 -7.40
N SER A 176 14.07 4.99 -6.45
CA SER A 176 14.30 5.36 -5.05
C SER A 176 15.19 4.34 -4.34
N SER A 177 15.81 4.77 -3.24
CA SER A 177 16.81 4.05 -2.47
C SER A 177 16.60 4.33 -0.98
N SER A 178 16.80 3.31 -0.14
CA SER A 178 16.89 3.45 1.30
C SER A 178 17.83 2.38 1.88
N LEU A 179 18.79 2.80 2.70
CA LEU A 179 19.58 1.89 3.53
C LEU A 179 18.83 1.60 4.84
N VAL A 180 18.68 0.32 5.19
CA VAL A 180 18.19 -0.13 6.49
C VAL A 180 19.41 -0.50 7.33
N GLU A 181 20.03 0.50 7.93
CA GLU A 181 21.32 0.39 8.62
C GLU A 181 21.36 -0.72 9.67
N ALA A 182 20.31 -0.83 10.49
CA ALA A 182 20.23 -1.83 11.56
C ALA A 182 20.24 -3.30 11.08
N LEU A 183 20.10 -3.56 9.77
CA LEU A 183 20.07 -4.90 9.17
C LEU A 183 21.11 -5.12 8.08
N ASP A 184 21.93 -4.11 7.76
CA ASP A 184 22.86 -4.16 6.62
C ASP A 184 22.17 -4.55 5.30
N VAL A 185 20.95 -4.06 5.10
CA VAL A 185 20.14 -4.30 3.90
C VAL A 185 19.84 -2.99 3.20
N TRP A 186 20.01 -2.97 1.89
CA TRP A 186 19.60 -1.86 1.04
C TRP A 186 18.31 -2.22 0.29
N ALA A 187 17.37 -1.29 0.25
CA ALA A 187 16.10 -1.41 -0.44
C ALA A 187 16.05 -0.42 -1.60
N GLY A 188 15.74 -0.91 -2.80
CA GLY A 188 15.58 -0.10 -4.00
C GLY A 188 14.23 -0.31 -4.66
N VAL A 189 13.66 0.76 -5.23
CA VAL A 189 12.46 0.70 -6.08
C VAL A 189 12.89 0.78 -7.53
N PHE A 190 12.58 -0.26 -8.30
CA PHE A 190 12.98 -0.41 -9.69
C PHE A 190 11.77 -0.30 -10.61
N SER A 191 11.98 0.17 -11.83
CA SER A 191 10.93 0.27 -12.86
C SER A 191 11.42 -0.17 -14.24
N ALA A 192 10.52 -0.78 -15.01
CA ALA A 192 10.64 -0.87 -16.46
C ALA A 192 10.28 0.48 -17.11
N ALA A 193 10.60 0.65 -18.39
CA ALA A 193 10.21 1.84 -19.14
C ALA A 193 8.69 1.82 -19.40
N ALA A 194 7.95 2.78 -18.82
CA ALA A 194 6.49 2.83 -18.91
C ALA A 194 5.96 3.49 -20.21
N GLY A 195 6.84 3.92 -21.12
CA GLY A 195 6.47 4.66 -22.33
C GLY A 195 6.05 6.11 -22.05
N VAL A 196 5.77 6.88 -23.10
CA VAL A 196 5.17 8.22 -22.99
C VAL A 196 3.74 8.05 -22.47
N ASP A 197 3.29 8.94 -21.58
CA ASP A 197 1.95 8.94 -20.97
C ASP A 197 1.51 7.62 -20.29
N GLN A 198 2.48 6.81 -19.81
CA GLN A 198 2.24 5.54 -19.13
C GLN A 198 1.56 4.45 -19.99
N GLU A 199 1.61 4.54 -21.31
CA GLU A 199 0.95 3.57 -22.22
C GLU A 199 1.41 2.12 -22.04
N ARG A 200 2.67 1.90 -21.64
CA ARG A 200 3.25 0.57 -21.43
C ARG A 200 3.23 0.14 -19.96
N ARG A 201 2.54 0.90 -19.10
CA ARG A 201 2.37 0.51 -17.71
C ARG A 201 1.62 -0.82 -17.62
N SER A 202 2.14 -1.71 -16.79
CA SER A 202 1.64 -3.04 -16.56
C SER A 202 1.51 -3.30 -15.05
N PRO A 203 0.78 -4.34 -14.64
CA PRO A 203 0.71 -4.74 -13.23
C PRO A 203 2.08 -5.03 -12.57
N THR A 204 3.11 -5.27 -13.39
CA THR A 204 4.45 -5.66 -12.92
C THR A 204 5.56 -4.68 -13.29
N THR A 205 5.22 -3.45 -13.73
CA THR A 205 6.20 -2.45 -14.17
C THR A 205 7.23 -2.12 -13.09
N THR A 206 6.81 -1.98 -11.84
CA THR A 206 7.69 -1.62 -10.72
C THR A 206 7.93 -2.81 -9.77
N ALA A 207 9.05 -2.77 -9.05
CA ALA A 207 9.29 -3.71 -7.97
C ALA A 207 10.17 -3.09 -6.88
N LEU A 208 9.84 -3.39 -5.64
CA LEU A 208 10.73 -3.24 -4.50
C LEU A 208 11.63 -4.49 -4.43
N CYS A 209 12.95 -4.28 -4.41
CA CYS A 209 13.94 -5.32 -4.22
C CYS A 209 14.87 -4.96 -3.06
N LEU A 210 15.14 -5.93 -2.17
CA LEU A 210 16.11 -5.80 -1.10
C LEU A 210 17.37 -6.57 -1.44
N PHE A 211 18.52 -6.00 -1.09
CA PHE A 211 19.84 -6.58 -1.32
C PHE A 211 20.64 -6.53 -0.03
N ARG A 212 21.35 -7.62 0.29
CA ARG A 212 22.28 -7.61 1.41
C ARG A 212 23.50 -6.77 1.04
N MET A 213 23.87 -5.81 1.88
CA MET A 213 25.03 -4.95 1.63
C MET A 213 26.33 -5.74 1.58
N SER A 214 26.43 -6.85 2.35
CA SER A 214 27.54 -7.79 2.30
C SER A 214 27.71 -8.44 0.92
N GLU A 215 26.61 -8.78 0.24
CA GLU A 215 26.66 -9.38 -1.10
C GLU A 215 27.07 -8.36 -2.15
N ILE A 216 26.55 -7.12 -2.05
CA ILE A 216 26.98 -6.01 -2.91
C ILE A 216 28.47 -5.73 -2.71
N GLN A 217 28.94 -5.65 -1.47
CA GLN A 217 30.35 -5.46 -1.14
C GLN A 217 31.23 -6.56 -1.75
N ALA A 218 30.85 -7.82 -1.60
CA ALA A 218 31.65 -8.95 -2.08
C ALA A 218 31.72 -9.04 -3.61
N ARG A 219 30.66 -8.60 -4.31
CA ARG A 219 30.54 -8.68 -5.78
C ARG A 219 30.96 -7.41 -6.51
N ALA A 220 31.09 -6.28 -5.80
CA ALA A 220 31.61 -5.06 -6.37
C ALA A 220 33.08 -5.23 -6.74
N LYS A 221 33.37 -5.22 -8.05
CA LYS A 221 34.73 -5.37 -8.58
C LYS A 221 35.22 -4.06 -9.19
N ARG A 222 36.52 -3.83 -9.09
CA ARG A 222 37.21 -2.74 -9.80
C ARG A 222 37.33 -3.12 -11.27
N CYS A 223 36.37 -2.68 -12.07
CA CYS A 223 36.33 -2.92 -13.50
C CYS A 223 35.98 -1.60 -14.18
N SER A 224 36.77 -1.23 -15.19
CA SER A 224 36.55 -0.06 -16.04
C SER A 224 35.37 -0.29 -16.98
N TRP A 225 34.14 -0.11 -16.46
CA TRP A 225 32.90 -0.23 -17.22
C TRP A 225 32.17 1.11 -17.35
N ASP A 226 31.66 1.65 -16.24
CA ASP A 226 31.07 3.01 -16.23
C ASP A 226 32.08 4.07 -15.77
N PHE A 227 33.04 3.68 -14.92
CA PHE A 227 34.04 4.58 -14.35
C PHE A 227 35.46 4.15 -14.73
N GLN A 228 36.34 5.14 -14.95
CA GLN A 228 37.75 4.91 -15.27
C GLN A 228 38.49 4.33 -14.06
N THR A 229 39.31 3.30 -14.28
CA THR A 229 40.22 2.70 -13.29
C THR A 229 41.43 2.08 -13.98
N GLU A 230 42.55 1.92 -13.28
CA GLU A 230 43.80 1.34 -13.82
C GLU A 230 43.66 -0.12 -14.30
N HIS A 231 42.60 -0.82 -13.90
CA HIS A 231 42.31 -2.19 -14.30
C HIS A 231 41.29 -2.21 -15.45
N SER A 232 41.76 -2.44 -16.67
CA SER A 232 40.90 -2.84 -17.77
C SER A 232 40.33 -4.23 -17.47
N CYS A 233 39.00 -4.38 -17.58
CA CYS A 233 38.38 -5.69 -17.48
C CYS A 233 38.87 -6.54 -18.67
N ARG A 234 38.89 -7.87 -18.56
CA ARG A 234 39.13 -8.68 -19.76
C ARG A 234 38.03 -8.33 -20.77
N GLU A 235 38.33 -8.31 -22.07
CA GLU A 235 37.31 -8.06 -23.11
C GLU A 235 36.11 -8.99 -22.86
N GLY A 236 34.97 -8.40 -22.43
CA GLY A 236 33.74 -9.13 -22.10
C GLY A 236 33.36 -9.28 -20.62
N ASP A 237 34.20 -8.86 -19.66
CA ASP A 237 33.88 -8.91 -18.23
C ASP A 237 32.83 -7.83 -17.86
N GLN A 238 31.55 -8.20 -17.85
CA GLN A 238 30.46 -7.34 -17.34
C GLN A 238 30.49 -7.26 -15.81
N PRO A 239 30.07 -6.13 -15.19
CA PRO A 239 29.89 -6.06 -13.74
C PRO A 239 28.97 -7.18 -13.25
N GLU A 240 29.35 -7.84 -12.16
CA GLU A 240 28.54 -8.92 -11.60
C GLU A 240 27.14 -8.44 -11.22
N ARG A 241 26.14 -9.28 -11.49
CA ARG A 241 24.73 -9.02 -11.16
C ARG A 241 24.42 -9.60 -9.79
N VAL A 242 24.22 -8.72 -8.83
CA VAL A 242 23.74 -9.08 -7.50
C VAL A 242 22.25 -9.38 -7.60
N GLN A 243 21.84 -10.50 -7.01
CA GLN A 243 20.44 -10.92 -6.96
C GLN A 243 19.78 -10.39 -5.69
N PRO A 244 18.49 -10.03 -5.71
CA PRO A 244 17.78 -9.58 -4.53
C PRO A 244 17.41 -10.76 -3.64
N ILE A 245 17.04 -10.44 -2.40
CA ILE A 245 16.44 -11.39 -1.47
C ILE A 245 15.05 -11.78 -2.01
N ALA A 246 14.97 -12.93 -2.67
CA ALA A 246 13.79 -13.35 -3.43
C ALA A 246 12.49 -13.38 -2.62
N SER A 247 12.54 -13.75 -1.32
CA SER A 247 11.37 -13.77 -0.42
C SER A 247 10.78 -12.38 -0.14
N SER A 248 11.58 -11.32 -0.33
CA SER A 248 11.19 -9.94 -0.03
C SER A 248 10.67 -9.17 -1.25
N THR A 249 10.96 -9.65 -2.46
CA THR A 249 10.65 -8.92 -3.70
C THR A 249 9.15 -8.69 -3.84
N LEU A 250 8.75 -7.42 -3.88
CA LEU A 250 7.36 -7.00 -4.01
C LEU A 250 7.19 -6.33 -5.38
N ILE A 251 6.43 -6.97 -6.26
CA ILE A 251 6.10 -6.47 -7.59
C ILE A 251 4.78 -5.70 -7.51
N HIS A 252 4.75 -4.54 -8.15
CA HIS A 252 3.62 -3.63 -8.14
C HIS A 252 3.54 -2.82 -9.43
N SER A 253 2.37 -2.22 -9.70
CA SER A 253 2.17 -1.45 -10.93
C SER A 253 2.96 -0.13 -10.99
N ASP A 254 3.13 0.56 -9.85
CA ASP A 254 3.64 1.96 -9.84
C ASP A 254 4.12 2.43 -8.46
N LEU A 255 5.26 1.92 -8.03
CA LEU A 255 5.99 2.44 -6.85
C LEU A 255 6.92 3.59 -7.26
N THR A 256 7.07 4.58 -6.38
CA THR A 256 7.92 5.76 -6.62
C THR A 256 8.97 5.99 -5.56
N SER A 257 8.73 5.58 -4.31
CA SER A 257 9.64 5.83 -3.19
C SER A 257 9.71 4.67 -2.22
N VAL A 258 10.82 4.57 -1.48
CA VAL A 258 10.99 3.67 -0.36
C VAL A 258 11.70 4.36 0.80
N TYR A 259 11.29 4.04 2.02
CA TYR A 259 12.06 4.28 3.24
C TYR A 259 11.95 3.05 4.14
N GLY A 260 13.08 2.53 4.62
CA GLY A 260 13.13 1.37 5.48
C GLY A 260 13.68 1.68 6.86
N THR A 261 13.13 1.02 7.87
CA THR A 261 13.54 1.16 9.27
C THR A 261 13.31 -0.14 10.04
N VAL A 262 13.79 -0.20 11.29
CA VAL A 262 13.57 -1.33 12.20
C VAL A 262 12.91 -0.83 13.47
N VAL A 263 11.78 -1.42 13.81
CA VAL A 263 11.03 -1.11 15.03
C VAL A 263 10.72 -2.42 15.74
N MET A 264 11.07 -2.51 17.02
CA MET A 264 10.91 -3.74 17.83
C MET A 264 11.48 -4.99 17.14
N ASN A 265 12.69 -4.89 16.59
CA ASN A 265 13.36 -5.96 15.84
C ASN A 265 12.57 -6.49 14.62
N ARG A 266 11.65 -5.69 14.08
CA ARG A 266 10.96 -5.96 12.82
C ARG A 266 11.29 -4.91 11.77
N THR A 267 11.55 -5.36 10.56
CA THR A 267 11.77 -4.47 9.42
C THR A 267 10.45 -3.92 8.92
N VAL A 268 10.38 -2.60 8.81
CA VAL A 268 9.23 -1.88 8.28
C VAL A 268 9.69 -1.07 7.08
N LEU A 269 8.98 -1.20 5.96
CA LEU A 269 9.22 -0.46 4.74
C LEU A 269 7.99 0.39 4.42
N PHE A 270 8.21 1.67 4.20
CA PHE A 270 7.22 2.60 3.71
C PHE A 270 7.44 2.80 2.22
N LEU A 271 6.38 2.72 1.42
CA LEU A 271 6.44 2.85 -0.03
C LEU A 271 5.48 3.94 -0.49
N GLY A 272 5.94 4.84 -1.34
CA GLY A 272 5.06 5.76 -2.06
C GLY A 272 4.68 5.20 -3.43
N THR A 273 3.49 5.54 -3.91
CA THR A 273 3.02 5.17 -5.26
C THR A 273 2.87 6.39 -6.17
N GLY A 274 2.84 6.14 -7.48
CA GLY A 274 2.64 7.19 -8.49
C GLY A 274 1.22 7.77 -8.51
N ASP A 275 0.28 7.11 -7.84
CA ASP A 275 -1.10 7.57 -7.65
C ASP A 275 -1.39 8.06 -6.22
N GLY A 276 -0.34 8.44 -5.47
CA GLY A 276 -0.46 9.20 -4.23
C GLY A 276 -0.79 8.39 -2.97
N GLN A 277 -0.49 7.08 -2.94
CA GLN A 277 -0.65 6.26 -1.75
C GLN A 277 0.66 6.14 -0.98
N LEU A 278 0.57 6.13 0.37
CA LEU A 278 1.63 5.70 1.27
C LEU A 278 1.28 4.31 1.79
N LEU A 279 2.07 3.32 1.38
CA LEU A 279 1.94 1.92 1.77
C LEU A 279 2.93 1.55 2.88
N LYS A 280 2.57 0.56 3.69
CA LYS A 280 3.41 -0.05 4.72
C LYS A 280 3.56 -1.53 4.48
N VAL A 281 4.79 -2.00 4.50
CA VAL A 281 5.16 -3.41 4.46
C VAL A 281 5.91 -3.74 5.74
N ILE A 282 5.59 -4.87 6.35
CA ILE A 282 6.29 -5.43 7.50
C ILE A 282 6.88 -6.75 7.05
N LEU A 283 8.20 -6.89 7.18
CA LEU A 283 8.85 -8.13 6.80
C LEU A 283 8.74 -9.16 7.93
N GLY A 284 8.53 -10.41 7.55
CA GLY A 284 8.62 -11.55 8.45
C GLY A 284 10.07 -11.86 8.83
N GLU A 285 10.26 -12.91 9.64
CA GLU A 285 11.58 -13.31 10.17
C GLU A 285 12.60 -13.63 9.05
N ASN A 286 12.16 -14.26 7.96
CA ASN A 286 12.98 -14.56 6.79
C ASN A 286 12.99 -13.44 5.74
N LEU A 287 12.72 -12.20 6.17
CA LEU A 287 12.56 -11.02 5.33
C LEU A 287 11.45 -11.16 4.27
N THR A 288 10.50 -12.07 4.48
CA THR A 288 9.36 -12.26 3.58
C THR A 288 8.43 -11.06 3.68
N SER A 289 8.14 -10.44 2.55
CA SER A 289 7.24 -9.28 2.50
C SER A 289 5.78 -9.71 2.69
N ASN A 290 5.07 -9.05 3.60
CA ASN A 290 3.63 -9.19 3.70
C ASN A 290 2.91 -8.40 2.59
N CYS A 291 1.59 -8.58 2.51
CA CYS A 291 0.76 -7.74 1.67
C CYS A 291 0.71 -6.30 2.24
N PRO A 292 1.05 -5.26 1.45
CA PRO A 292 1.13 -3.89 1.94
C PRO A 292 -0.21 -3.36 2.48
N GLU A 293 -0.15 -2.60 3.56
CA GLU A 293 -1.26 -1.82 4.09
C GLU A 293 -1.21 -0.38 3.55
N VAL A 294 -2.35 0.18 3.15
CA VAL A 294 -2.44 1.61 2.81
C VAL A 294 -2.60 2.42 4.11
N ILE A 295 -1.61 3.24 4.44
CA ILE A 295 -1.66 4.12 5.64
C ILE A 295 -2.36 5.45 5.32
N TYR A 296 -2.12 5.98 4.12
CA TYR A 296 -2.60 7.29 3.72
C TYR A 296 -2.77 7.39 2.20
N GLU A 297 -3.78 8.14 1.76
CA GLU A 297 -4.03 8.43 0.35
C GLU A 297 -4.14 9.94 0.15
N ILE A 298 -3.39 10.46 -0.82
CA ILE A 298 -3.47 11.84 -1.29
C ILE A 298 -4.69 11.96 -2.20
N LYS A 299 -5.61 12.85 -1.85
CA LYS A 299 -6.88 13.05 -2.60
C LYS A 299 -6.64 13.41 -4.07
N GLU A 300 -5.60 14.20 -4.33
CA GLU A 300 -5.22 14.65 -5.67
C GLU A 300 -4.49 13.57 -6.48
N GLU A 301 -4.16 12.43 -5.85
CA GLU A 301 -3.42 11.30 -6.45
C GLU A 301 -2.10 11.72 -7.10
N THR A 302 -1.47 12.74 -6.54
CA THR A 302 -0.17 13.23 -7.00
C THR A 302 0.91 12.22 -6.63
N PRO A 303 1.84 11.88 -7.55
CA PRO A 303 2.94 10.96 -7.27
C PRO A 303 3.70 11.34 -6.01
N VAL A 304 3.93 10.36 -5.13
CA VAL A 304 4.78 10.56 -3.96
C VAL A 304 6.22 10.76 -4.43
N PHE A 305 6.87 11.81 -3.93
CA PHE A 305 8.27 12.13 -4.21
C PHE A 305 9.19 10.99 -3.77
N TYR A 306 10.27 10.76 -4.53
CA TYR A 306 11.11 9.57 -4.37
C TYR A 306 11.81 9.43 -3.01
N LYS A 307 11.85 10.49 -2.19
CA LYS A 307 12.41 10.49 -0.82
C LYS A 307 11.33 10.69 0.23
N LEU A 308 11.19 9.69 1.09
CA LEU A 308 10.39 9.73 2.32
C LEU A 308 11.32 9.96 3.52
N VAL A 309 10.95 10.85 4.43
CA VAL A 309 11.81 11.25 5.55
C VAL A 309 11.09 11.03 6.88
N PRO A 310 11.63 10.22 7.80
CA PRO A 310 11.05 10.04 9.14
C PRO A 310 11.13 11.35 9.94
N ASP A 311 10.18 11.59 10.84
CA ASP A 311 10.29 12.68 11.81
C ASP A 311 11.36 12.30 12.86
N PRO A 312 12.47 13.06 12.96
CA PRO A 312 13.60 12.69 13.82
C PRO A 312 13.31 12.88 15.31
N VAL A 313 12.26 13.64 15.67
CA VAL A 313 11.88 13.89 17.07
C VAL A 313 10.75 12.97 17.49
N LYS A 314 9.79 12.73 16.59
CA LYS A 314 8.65 11.84 16.83
C LYS A 314 8.60 10.75 15.77
N ASN A 315 9.31 9.66 16.03
CA ASN A 315 9.41 8.48 15.16
C ASN A 315 8.07 7.79 14.78
N ILE A 316 6.94 8.23 15.33
CA ILE A 316 5.58 7.83 14.92
C ILE A 316 5.05 8.62 13.71
N TYR A 317 5.83 9.55 13.17
CA TYR A 317 5.49 10.36 11.98
C TYR A 317 6.53 10.22 10.87
N ILE A 318 6.05 10.37 9.63
CA ILE A 318 6.86 10.45 8.42
C ILE A 318 6.39 11.63 7.57
N TYR A 319 7.32 12.33 6.93
CA TYR A 319 7.04 13.40 5.99
C TYR A 319 6.91 12.82 4.58
N VAL A 320 5.72 13.01 3.99
CA VAL A 320 5.40 12.62 2.62
C VAL A 320 5.34 13.88 1.78
N THR A 321 6.16 13.94 0.74
CA THR A 321 6.19 15.06 -0.20
C THR A 321 5.51 14.61 -1.50
N ALA A 322 4.64 15.45 -2.06
CA ALA A 322 3.98 15.17 -3.34
C ALA A 322 3.69 16.47 -4.08
N GLY A 323 4.22 16.58 -5.30
CA GLY A 323 4.12 17.80 -6.11
C GLY A 323 4.65 19.04 -5.36
N LYS A 324 3.73 19.90 -4.92
CA LYS A 324 4.02 21.17 -4.24
C LYS A 324 3.67 21.18 -2.74
N GLU A 325 3.41 20.02 -2.16
CA GLU A 325 2.98 19.89 -0.77
C GLU A 325 3.83 18.90 0.02
N VAL A 326 4.02 19.20 1.30
CA VAL A 326 4.62 18.29 2.29
C VAL A 326 3.60 18.05 3.39
N ARG A 327 3.28 16.78 3.66
CA ARG A 327 2.33 16.37 4.70
C ARG A 327 3.03 15.51 5.73
N ARG A 328 2.79 15.77 7.02
CA ARG A 328 3.29 14.94 8.12
C ARG A 328 2.25 13.90 8.51
N ILE A 329 2.54 12.63 8.26
CA ILE A 329 1.59 11.51 8.35
C ILE A 329 2.01 10.57 9.48
N ARG A 330 1.07 10.01 10.25
CA ARG A 330 1.37 8.97 11.24
C ARG A 330 1.74 7.67 10.53
N VAL A 331 2.72 6.94 11.06
CA VAL A 331 3.26 5.71 10.43
C VAL A 331 2.41 4.45 10.62
N ALA A 332 1.29 4.56 11.33
CA ALA A 332 0.34 3.46 11.55
C ALA A 332 -1.05 4.00 11.91
N ASN A 333 -2.09 3.25 11.55
CA ASN A 333 -3.47 3.52 11.96
C ASN A 333 -3.97 2.49 12.98
N CYS A 334 -3.35 2.47 14.17
CA CYS A 334 -3.67 1.49 15.21
C CYS A 334 -5.15 1.52 15.65
N SER A 335 -5.80 2.68 15.57
CA SER A 335 -7.20 2.88 15.99
C SER A 335 -8.23 2.09 15.16
N LYS A 336 -7.83 1.51 14.02
CA LYS A 336 -8.68 0.60 13.25
C LYS A 336 -8.99 -0.70 14.02
N HIS A 337 -8.07 -1.16 14.86
CA HIS A 337 -8.23 -2.36 15.68
C HIS A 337 -9.02 -2.04 16.95
N LYS A 338 -10.11 -2.79 17.17
CA LYS A 338 -11.04 -2.52 18.28
C LYS A 338 -10.84 -3.45 19.47
N SER A 339 -10.15 -4.57 19.28
CA SER A 339 -9.86 -5.54 20.33
C SER A 339 -8.35 -5.76 20.49
N CYS A 340 -7.94 -6.25 21.67
CA CYS A 340 -6.55 -6.63 21.94
C CYS A 340 -6.07 -7.69 20.94
N SER A 341 -6.91 -8.69 20.65
CA SER A 341 -6.55 -9.75 19.72
C SER A 341 -6.28 -9.19 18.33
N GLU A 342 -7.18 -8.37 17.77
CA GLU A 342 -6.98 -7.73 16.46
C GLU A 342 -5.71 -6.89 16.42
N CYS A 343 -5.47 -6.09 17.47
CA CYS A 343 -4.30 -5.21 17.57
C CYS A 343 -2.99 -5.99 17.47
N LEU A 344 -2.88 -7.10 18.20
CA LEU A 344 -1.64 -7.89 18.25
C LEU A 344 -1.51 -8.89 17.09
N THR A 345 -2.63 -9.38 16.52
CA THR A 345 -2.59 -10.23 15.32
C THR A 345 -2.26 -9.47 14.05
N ALA A 346 -2.47 -8.15 14.02
CA ALA A 346 -2.02 -7.31 12.91
C ALA A 346 -0.49 -7.27 12.80
N THR A 347 0.21 -7.57 13.91
CA THR A 347 1.67 -7.63 14.00
C THR A 347 2.41 -6.35 13.57
N ASP A 348 1.72 -5.21 13.68
CA ASP A 348 2.33 -3.90 13.43
C ASP A 348 3.20 -3.49 14.63
N PRO A 349 4.53 -3.35 14.47
CA PRO A 349 5.44 -3.04 15.58
C PRO A 349 5.25 -1.65 16.19
N HIS A 350 4.44 -0.78 15.57
CA HIS A 350 4.12 0.53 16.13
C HIS A 350 2.86 0.51 17.01
N CYS A 351 2.08 -0.56 16.94
CA CYS A 351 0.79 -0.68 17.61
C CYS A 351 0.86 -1.67 18.76
N GLY A 352 0.22 -1.30 19.87
CA GLY A 352 0.06 -2.16 21.03
C GLY A 352 -1.25 -1.86 21.74
N TRP A 353 -1.69 -2.79 22.57
CA TRP A 353 -2.93 -2.68 23.31
C TRP A 353 -2.72 -1.92 24.62
N CYS A 354 -3.40 -0.79 24.80
CA CYS A 354 -3.36 -0.01 26.03
C CYS A 354 -4.51 -0.42 26.95
N HIS A 355 -4.21 -1.09 28.06
CA HIS A 355 -5.22 -1.57 29.01
C HIS A 355 -6.02 -0.44 29.66
N SER A 356 -5.35 0.63 30.11
CA SER A 356 -6.01 1.76 30.76
C SER A 356 -7.05 2.46 29.87
N GLN A 357 -6.86 2.43 28.55
CA GLN A 357 -7.73 3.07 27.57
C GLN A 357 -8.63 2.09 26.81
N GLN A 358 -8.41 0.77 26.94
CA GLN A 358 -9.08 -0.28 26.15
C GLN A 358 -9.03 -0.02 24.64
N ARG A 359 -7.86 0.39 24.14
CA ARG A 359 -7.66 0.78 22.74
C ARG A 359 -6.29 0.35 22.21
N CYS A 360 -6.23 0.08 20.92
CA CYS A 360 -4.98 -0.12 20.20
C CYS A 360 -4.34 1.24 19.86
N THR A 361 -3.11 1.47 20.33
CA THR A 361 -2.44 2.78 20.32
C THR A 361 -0.94 2.64 20.06
N PHE A 362 -0.27 3.75 19.77
CA PHE A 362 1.18 3.84 19.90
C PHE A 362 1.58 3.81 21.38
N GLN A 363 2.80 3.34 21.68
CA GLN A 363 3.31 3.32 23.06
C GLN A 363 3.27 4.71 23.73
N ALA A 364 3.68 5.74 22.99
CA ALA A 364 3.70 7.13 23.49
C ALA A 364 2.30 7.74 23.72
N ASP A 365 1.25 7.16 23.13
CA ASP A 365 -0.13 7.64 23.27
C ASP A 365 -0.87 6.94 24.45
N CYS A 366 -0.28 5.88 25.03
CA CYS A 366 -0.87 5.14 26.15
C CYS A 366 -0.52 5.79 27.50
N VAL A 367 -1.55 6.18 28.26
CA VAL A 367 -1.41 6.81 29.59
C VAL A 367 -0.89 5.78 30.60
N HIS A 368 0.16 6.14 31.36
CA HIS A 368 0.93 5.25 32.23
C HIS A 368 1.67 4.13 31.48
N SER A 369 2.30 4.44 30.34
CA SER A 369 3.11 3.47 29.58
C SER A 369 4.37 2.98 30.32
N GLU A 370 4.77 3.65 31.41
CA GLU A 370 5.88 3.23 32.28
C GLU A 370 5.57 1.92 33.03
N ASP A 371 4.29 1.62 33.25
CA ASP A 371 3.86 0.30 33.71
C ASP A 371 3.95 -0.69 32.53
N LEU A 372 5.01 -1.50 32.49
CA LEU A 372 5.29 -2.48 31.42
C LEU A 372 4.08 -3.38 31.05
N GLU A 373 3.20 -3.67 32.01
CA GLU A 373 2.00 -4.51 31.82
C GLU A 373 0.75 -3.75 31.32
N ASN A 374 0.84 -2.42 31.17
CA ASN A 374 -0.29 -1.59 30.73
C ASN A 374 -0.33 -1.43 29.20
N TRP A 375 0.82 -1.37 28.52
CA TRP A 375 0.90 -1.35 27.06
C TRP A 375 1.47 -2.67 26.55
N LEU A 376 0.57 -3.54 26.07
CA LEU A 376 0.93 -4.85 25.58
C LEU A 376 1.31 -4.77 24.11
N ASP A 377 2.55 -5.13 23.80
CA ASP A 377 3.11 -5.04 22.45
C ASP A 377 3.04 -6.39 21.69
N ILE A 378 3.47 -6.36 20.42
CA ILE A 378 3.39 -7.52 19.52
C ILE A 378 4.34 -8.68 19.89
N SER A 379 5.42 -8.44 20.65
CA SER A 379 6.35 -9.49 21.09
C SER A 379 5.72 -10.41 22.13
N SER A 380 4.76 -9.90 22.90
CA SER A 380 3.95 -10.70 23.83
C SER A 380 3.00 -11.64 23.09
N GLY A 381 2.53 -11.23 21.91
CA GLY A 381 1.63 -11.98 21.06
C GLY A 381 0.17 -12.02 21.55
N ALA A 382 -0.76 -12.29 20.62
CA ALA A 382 -2.21 -12.22 20.88
C ALA A 382 -2.71 -13.22 21.95
N LYS A 383 -1.95 -14.28 22.26
CA LYS A 383 -2.26 -15.24 23.32
C LYS A 383 -2.16 -14.63 24.73
N LYS A 384 -1.43 -13.53 24.88
CA LYS A 384 -1.29 -12.78 26.14
C LYS A 384 -2.38 -11.74 26.36
N CYS A 385 -3.29 -11.53 25.41
CA CYS A 385 -4.45 -10.68 25.65
C CYS A 385 -5.32 -11.22 26.80
N PRO A 386 -5.84 -10.35 27.69
CA PRO A 386 -6.74 -10.74 28.75
C PRO A 386 -7.99 -11.41 28.19
N LYS A 387 -8.30 -12.61 28.69
CA LYS A 387 -9.50 -13.37 28.35
C LYS A 387 -10.12 -13.98 29.60
N ILE A 388 -11.44 -13.96 29.67
CA ILE A 388 -12.19 -14.61 30.75
C ILE A 388 -12.22 -16.11 30.46
N GLN A 389 -11.84 -16.92 31.46
CA GLN A 389 -11.82 -18.37 31.36
C GLN A 389 -12.63 -18.99 32.50
N LEU A 390 -13.47 -19.96 32.15
CA LEU A 390 -14.17 -20.81 33.11
C LEU A 390 -13.35 -22.09 33.30
N ILE A 391 -12.80 -22.27 34.50
CA ILE A 391 -11.95 -23.41 34.86
C ILE A 391 -12.65 -24.23 35.94
N ARG A 392 -12.78 -25.53 35.73
CA ARG A 392 -13.34 -26.42 36.75
C ARG A 392 -12.29 -26.68 37.83
N SER A 393 -12.48 -26.12 39.04
CA SER A 393 -11.51 -26.26 40.13
C SER A 393 -11.70 -27.54 40.95
N THR A 394 -12.94 -28.01 41.13
CA THR A 394 -13.25 -29.25 41.89
C THR A 394 -14.46 -29.98 41.29
N LYS A 395 -14.79 -31.19 41.79
CA LYS A 395 -16.00 -31.95 41.39
C LYS A 395 -17.27 -31.08 41.41
N ASP A 396 -17.37 -30.23 42.43
CA ASP A 396 -18.57 -29.46 42.74
C ASP A 396 -18.47 -27.93 42.46
N LYS A 397 -17.39 -27.44 41.82
CA LYS A 397 -17.20 -25.98 41.61
C LYS A 397 -16.54 -25.64 40.27
N THR A 398 -17.15 -24.70 39.55
CA THR A 398 -16.55 -24.04 38.38
C THR A 398 -16.08 -22.64 38.78
N THR A 399 -14.79 -22.38 38.62
CA THR A 399 -14.15 -21.10 38.96
C THR A 399 -14.02 -20.25 37.72
N VAL A 400 -14.46 -19.01 37.81
CA VAL A 400 -14.29 -17.99 36.78
C VAL A 400 -13.06 -17.17 37.13
N THR A 401 -12.10 -17.13 36.22
CA THR A 401 -10.84 -16.40 36.35
C THR A 401 -10.49 -15.70 35.03
N MET A 402 -9.46 -14.89 35.03
CA MET A 402 -8.91 -14.25 33.84
C MET A 402 -7.49 -14.74 33.57
N VAL A 403 -7.17 -14.98 32.31
CA VAL A 403 -5.83 -15.34 31.82
C VAL A 403 -5.31 -14.28 30.87
N GLY A 404 -3.99 -14.17 30.74
CA GLY A 404 -3.32 -13.15 29.94
C GLY A 404 -2.34 -12.30 30.76
N SER A 405 -1.75 -11.30 30.12
CA SER A 405 -0.90 -10.28 30.72
C SER A 405 -1.76 -9.04 31.01
N PHE A 406 -1.80 -8.64 32.29
CA PHE A 406 -2.48 -7.45 32.77
C PHE A 406 -2.04 -7.20 34.22
N SER A 407 -2.15 -5.95 34.68
CA SER A 407 -1.90 -5.63 36.10
C SER A 407 -3.07 -6.10 36.98
N PRO A 408 -2.88 -7.07 37.90
CA PRO A 408 -3.98 -7.62 38.71
C PRO A 408 -4.36 -6.72 39.91
N ARG A 409 -3.76 -5.54 40.05
CA ARG A 409 -3.93 -4.67 41.23
C ARG A 409 -5.40 -4.22 41.34
N HIS A 410 -6.10 -4.71 42.37
CA HIS A 410 -7.47 -4.33 42.73
C HIS A 410 -8.52 -4.66 41.66
N SER A 411 -8.69 -5.94 41.33
CA SER A 411 -9.77 -6.42 40.46
C SER A 411 -10.97 -6.95 41.25
N LYS A 412 -12.18 -6.62 40.76
CA LYS A 412 -13.46 -7.18 41.21
C LYS A 412 -14.04 -8.02 40.09
N CYS A 413 -14.50 -9.23 40.39
CA CYS A 413 -15.12 -10.13 39.43
C CYS A 413 -16.54 -10.45 39.87
N VAL A 414 -17.48 -10.36 38.93
CA VAL A 414 -18.91 -10.61 39.14
C VAL A 414 -19.44 -11.47 38.02
N VAL A 415 -20.20 -12.50 38.35
CA VAL A 415 -20.89 -13.33 37.39
C VAL A 415 -22.39 -13.16 37.61
N ARG A 416 -23.12 -12.74 36.57
CA ARG A 416 -24.55 -12.43 36.65
C ARG A 416 -25.34 -13.26 35.64
N ASN A 417 -26.44 -13.86 36.09
CA ASN A 417 -27.40 -14.48 35.19
C ASN A 417 -28.22 -13.37 34.50
N VAL A 418 -28.27 -13.39 33.17
CA VAL A 418 -28.91 -12.32 32.39
C VAL A 418 -30.43 -12.35 32.53
N ASP A 419 -31.02 -13.54 32.55
CA ASP A 419 -32.47 -13.73 32.54
C ASP A 419 -33.13 -13.33 33.88
N THR A 420 -32.43 -13.59 34.99
CA THR A 420 -32.92 -13.32 36.36
C THR A 420 -32.29 -12.07 36.99
N SER A 421 -31.28 -11.48 36.34
CA SER A 421 -30.48 -10.37 36.88
C SER A 421 -29.82 -10.64 38.24
N ARG A 422 -29.71 -11.91 38.66
CA ARG A 422 -29.08 -12.31 39.93
C ARG A 422 -27.58 -12.56 39.78
N ASP A 423 -26.80 -12.08 40.75
CA ASP A 423 -25.37 -12.36 40.85
C ASP A 423 -25.15 -13.81 41.33
N LEU A 424 -24.50 -14.63 40.51
CA LEU A 424 -24.17 -16.04 40.76
C LEU A 424 -22.89 -16.19 41.60
N CYS A 425 -21.90 -15.32 41.39
CA CYS A 425 -20.75 -15.19 42.29
C CYS A 425 -20.12 -13.80 42.20
N GLN A 426 -19.45 -13.40 43.28
CA GLN A 426 -18.65 -12.18 43.35
C GLN A 426 -17.35 -12.45 44.10
N GLY A 427 -16.25 -11.89 43.60
CA GLY A 427 -14.94 -11.98 44.23
C GLY A 427 -14.22 -10.62 44.20
N ARG A 428 -13.18 -10.51 45.02
CA ARG A 428 -12.17 -9.44 44.96
C ARG A 428 -10.78 -10.07 44.96
N SER A 429 -9.86 -9.53 44.18
CA SER A 429 -8.47 -9.98 44.16
C SER A 429 -7.76 -9.71 45.49
N GLN A 430 -6.94 -10.65 45.93
CA GLN A 430 -5.86 -10.38 46.89
C GLN A 430 -4.72 -9.60 46.20
N PRO A 431 -3.81 -8.93 46.95
CA PRO A 431 -2.64 -8.28 46.36
C PRO A 431 -1.86 -9.26 45.47
N ASN A 432 -1.55 -8.86 44.24
CA ASN A 432 -0.83 -9.66 43.24
C ASN A 432 -1.49 -11.00 42.84
N ARG A 433 -2.81 -11.18 43.07
CA ARG A 433 -3.56 -12.35 42.56
C ARG A 433 -4.71 -11.91 41.67
N THR A 434 -5.04 -12.70 40.66
CA THR A 434 -6.22 -12.45 39.82
C THR A 434 -7.50 -12.68 40.63
N CYS A 435 -8.54 -11.88 40.37
CA CYS A 435 -9.85 -12.15 40.95
C CYS A 435 -10.38 -13.49 40.45
N ALA A 436 -10.87 -14.32 41.36
CA ALA A 436 -11.54 -15.56 41.02
C ALA A 436 -12.82 -15.68 41.86
N CYS A 437 -13.91 -16.13 41.23
CA CYS A 437 -15.12 -16.52 41.96
C CYS A 437 -15.62 -17.89 41.50
N ALA A 438 -16.09 -18.69 42.44
CA ALA A 438 -16.49 -20.07 42.20
C ALA A 438 -18.02 -20.21 42.26
N ILE A 439 -18.58 -20.87 41.25
CA ILE A 439 -20.00 -21.20 41.14
C ILE A 439 -20.17 -22.68 41.53
N PRO A 440 -21.03 -23.02 42.51
CA PRO A 440 -21.33 -24.40 42.89
C PRO A 440 -22.06 -25.15 41.76
N THR A 441 -21.64 -26.36 41.41
CA THR A 441 -22.22 -27.18 40.32
C THR A 441 -23.34 -28.13 40.79
N ARG A 442 -24.08 -27.76 41.85
CA ARG A 442 -25.08 -28.63 42.52
C ARG A 442 -26.48 -28.06 42.63
N ALA A 443 -26.76 -26.88 42.08
CA ALA A 443 -28.11 -26.31 42.10
C ALA A 443 -28.84 -26.55 40.77
N THR A 444 -30.14 -26.79 40.87
CA THR A 444 -31.12 -26.94 39.78
C THR A 444 -31.20 -25.65 38.96
N TYR A 445 -30.22 -25.47 38.09
CA TYR A 445 -30.16 -24.36 37.14
C TYR A 445 -30.57 -24.87 35.76
N LYS A 446 -31.84 -25.26 35.63
CA LYS A 446 -32.46 -25.51 34.32
C LYS A 446 -32.51 -24.23 33.46
N ASP A 447 -32.31 -23.05 34.06
CA ASP A 447 -32.44 -21.73 33.40
C ASP A 447 -31.22 -20.79 33.60
N VAL A 448 -29.99 -21.30 33.43
CA VAL A 448 -28.78 -20.45 33.30
C VAL A 448 -28.28 -20.53 31.86
N SER A 449 -29.17 -20.20 30.93
CA SER A 449 -28.90 -20.21 29.49
C SER A 449 -27.84 -19.18 29.11
N VAL A 450 -27.86 -18.02 29.78
CA VAL A 450 -26.99 -16.88 29.44
C VAL A 450 -26.41 -16.23 30.69
N VAL A 451 -25.08 -16.11 30.71
CA VAL A 451 -24.33 -15.55 31.83
C VAL A 451 -23.45 -14.41 31.34
N ASN A 452 -23.47 -13.28 32.05
CA ASN A 452 -22.53 -12.20 31.83
C ASN A 452 -21.46 -12.23 32.92
N VAL A 453 -20.19 -12.29 32.52
CA VAL A 453 -19.06 -12.23 33.43
C VAL A 453 -18.39 -10.89 33.25
N THR A 454 -18.24 -10.15 34.35
CA THR A 454 -17.58 -8.84 34.34
C THR A 454 -16.40 -8.85 35.32
N PHE A 455 -15.24 -8.45 34.81
CA PHE A 455 -14.08 -8.09 35.59
C PHE A 455 -13.89 -6.58 35.53
N SER A 456 -13.79 -5.95 36.70
CA SER A 456 -13.56 -4.51 36.83
C SER A 456 -12.21 -4.27 37.49
N PHE A 457 -11.38 -3.49 36.81
CA PHE A 457 -10.10 -2.96 37.28
C PHE A 457 -10.28 -1.46 37.51
N GLY A 458 -9.41 -0.85 38.32
CA GLY A 458 -9.55 0.58 38.66
C GLY A 458 -9.71 1.51 37.45
N SER A 459 -9.02 1.22 36.34
CA SER A 459 -9.02 2.04 35.12
C SER A 459 -9.81 1.45 33.93
N TRP A 460 -10.24 0.19 33.97
CA TRP A 460 -10.92 -0.46 32.84
C TRP A 460 -11.78 -1.66 33.29
N ASN A 461 -12.67 -2.13 32.42
CA ASN A 461 -13.46 -3.35 32.65
C ASN A 461 -13.42 -4.28 31.43
N LEU A 462 -13.61 -5.57 31.69
CA LEU A 462 -13.78 -6.60 30.67
C LEU A 462 -15.08 -7.33 30.96
N SER A 463 -15.93 -7.49 29.95
CA SER A 463 -17.16 -8.28 30.09
C SER A 463 -17.33 -9.22 28.92
N ASP A 464 -17.61 -10.49 29.21
CA ASP A 464 -17.95 -11.51 28.22
C ASP A 464 -19.32 -12.11 28.53
N ARG A 465 -20.10 -12.30 27.47
CA ARG A 465 -21.41 -12.95 27.52
C ARG A 465 -21.27 -14.40 27.04
N PHE A 466 -21.51 -15.34 27.93
CA PHE A 466 -21.51 -16.77 27.62
C PHE A 466 -22.94 -17.27 27.42
N ASN A 467 -23.17 -17.97 26.32
CA ASN A 467 -24.45 -18.62 26.01
C ASN A 467 -24.24 -20.13 26.01
N PHE A 468 -24.94 -20.81 26.91
CA PHE A 468 -24.87 -22.25 27.10
C PHE A 468 -26.15 -22.96 26.64
N ALA A 469 -27.03 -22.26 25.94
CA ALA A 469 -28.21 -22.86 25.34
C ALA A 469 -27.80 -24.05 24.45
N ASN A 470 -28.44 -25.19 24.67
CA ASN A 470 -28.29 -26.38 23.83
C ASN A 470 -26.91 -27.09 23.84
N CYS A 471 -26.06 -26.90 24.87
CA CYS A 471 -24.81 -27.68 25.00
C CYS A 471 -25.04 -29.19 24.81
N SER A 472 -26.15 -29.73 25.31
CA SER A 472 -26.53 -31.14 25.20
C SER A 472 -26.79 -31.64 23.77
N LEU A 473 -26.96 -30.74 22.79
CA LEU A 473 -27.18 -31.07 21.37
C LEU A 473 -25.86 -31.28 20.60
N LEU A 474 -24.73 -30.78 21.13
CA LEU A 474 -23.43 -30.87 20.47
C LEU A 474 -22.81 -32.26 20.70
N ARG A 475 -22.41 -32.92 19.60
CA ARG A 475 -21.88 -34.29 19.64
C ARG A 475 -20.38 -34.40 19.41
N GLU A 476 -19.74 -33.32 18.96
CA GLU A 476 -18.32 -33.30 18.63
C GLU A 476 -17.51 -32.55 19.70
N CYS A 477 -16.40 -33.16 20.15
CA CYS A 477 -15.47 -32.59 21.14
C CYS A 477 -14.99 -31.18 20.76
N PRO A 478 -14.51 -30.92 19.51
CA PRO A 478 -14.02 -29.59 19.14
C PRO A 478 -15.12 -28.53 19.13
N VAL A 479 -16.29 -28.86 18.59
CA VAL A 479 -17.45 -27.96 18.48
C VAL A 479 -18.03 -27.63 19.86
N CYS A 480 -18.09 -28.62 20.75
CA CYS A 480 -18.53 -28.45 22.14
C CYS A 480 -17.62 -27.46 22.90
N ILE A 481 -16.31 -27.60 22.77
CA ILE A 481 -15.36 -26.75 23.49
C ILE A 481 -15.35 -25.34 22.90
N ALA A 482 -15.46 -25.21 21.56
CA ALA A 482 -15.48 -23.91 20.89
C ALA A 482 -16.69 -23.03 21.28
N THR A 483 -17.79 -23.64 21.72
CA THR A 483 -19.01 -22.95 22.15
C THR A 483 -19.02 -22.57 23.64
N GLY A 484 -17.93 -22.83 24.37
CA GLY A 484 -17.85 -22.57 25.82
C GLY A 484 -18.57 -23.60 26.68
N CYS A 485 -19.12 -24.66 26.06
CA CYS A 485 -19.68 -25.81 26.73
C CYS A 485 -18.57 -26.77 27.19
N ALA A 486 -18.97 -27.85 27.85
CA ALA A 486 -18.07 -28.77 28.52
C ALA A 486 -18.13 -30.16 27.91
N TRP A 487 -17.00 -30.71 27.47
CA TRP A 487 -16.95 -32.10 27.03
C TRP A 487 -16.69 -33.05 28.20
N CYS A 488 -17.63 -33.97 28.47
CA CYS A 488 -17.47 -35.01 29.49
C CYS A 488 -16.98 -36.30 28.83
N LYS A 489 -15.70 -36.66 29.04
CA LYS A 489 -15.05 -37.79 28.36
C LYS A 489 -15.66 -39.14 28.74
N SER A 490 -15.94 -39.37 30.04
CA SER A 490 -16.63 -40.57 30.53
C SER A 490 -18.01 -40.78 29.88
N TRP A 491 -18.75 -39.72 29.61
CA TRP A 491 -20.09 -39.80 29.00
C TRP A 491 -20.10 -39.61 27.48
N ARG A 492 -18.96 -39.23 26.88
CA ARG A 492 -18.82 -38.84 25.46
C ARG A 492 -19.90 -37.86 25.00
N LYS A 493 -20.26 -36.90 25.84
CA LYS A 493 -21.32 -35.93 25.59
C LYS A 493 -20.86 -34.53 25.95
N CYS A 494 -21.35 -33.57 25.17
CA CYS A 494 -21.27 -32.17 25.54
C CYS A 494 -22.32 -31.87 26.61
N ILE A 495 -21.91 -31.23 27.69
CA ILE A 495 -22.74 -30.90 28.85
C ILE A 495 -22.63 -29.41 29.15
N HIS A 496 -23.57 -28.90 29.94
CA HIS A 496 -23.47 -27.55 30.50
C HIS A 496 -22.20 -27.44 31.37
N PRO A 497 -21.45 -26.32 31.34
CA PRO A 497 -20.21 -26.17 32.12
C PRO A 497 -20.40 -26.20 33.64
N PHE A 498 -21.65 -26.11 34.12
CA PHE A 498 -22.02 -26.26 35.53
C PHE A 498 -22.65 -27.62 35.86
N THR A 499 -22.71 -28.58 34.92
CA THR A 499 -23.17 -29.96 35.18
C THR A 499 -22.03 -30.79 35.78
N ALA A 500 -22.36 -31.72 36.69
CA ALA A 500 -21.40 -32.63 37.33
C ALA A 500 -20.79 -33.65 36.35
N CYS A 501 -19.45 -33.77 36.32
CA CYS A 501 -18.66 -34.80 35.61
C CYS A 501 -17.29 -34.96 36.32
N ASP A 502 -16.57 -36.07 36.11
CA ASP A 502 -15.32 -36.39 36.84
C ASP A 502 -14.16 -35.38 36.52
N PRO A 503 -13.38 -34.88 37.53
CA PRO A 503 -12.30 -33.92 37.33
C PRO A 503 -11.16 -34.41 36.45
N SER A 504 -10.84 -35.71 36.44
CA SER A 504 -9.73 -36.24 35.63
C SER A 504 -10.04 -36.21 34.13
N ASP A 505 -11.31 -36.09 33.74
CA ASP A 505 -11.77 -35.94 32.35
C ASP A 505 -11.67 -34.48 31.84
N TYR A 506 -11.45 -33.52 32.75
CA TYR A 506 -11.50 -32.08 32.47
C TYR A 506 -10.10 -31.42 32.46
N GLN A 507 -9.14 -32.03 33.15
CA GLN A 507 -7.86 -31.43 33.53
C GLN A 507 -6.84 -31.30 32.37
N ARG A 508 -7.19 -31.63 31.13
CA ARG A 508 -6.28 -31.55 29.96
C ARG A 508 -6.96 -31.14 28.64
N ASN A 509 -8.08 -30.40 28.70
CA ASN A 509 -8.85 -30.05 27.49
C ASN A 509 -8.47 -28.70 26.86
N GLN A 510 -7.17 -28.45 26.69
CA GLN A 510 -6.68 -27.49 25.69
C GLN A 510 -5.80 -28.14 24.60
N GLU A 511 -5.45 -29.43 24.70
CA GLU A 511 -4.52 -30.07 23.74
C GLU A 511 -4.90 -31.50 23.27
N GLN A 512 -6.07 -32.06 23.63
CA GLN A 512 -6.34 -33.51 23.42
C GLN A 512 -7.68 -33.93 22.79
N CYS A 513 -8.39 -33.10 22.01
CA CYS A 513 -9.33 -33.66 21.03
C CYS A 513 -8.49 -34.14 19.82
N GLN A 514 -8.02 -35.40 19.80
CA GLN A 514 -7.35 -35.94 18.61
C GLN A 514 -8.35 -36.03 17.46
N VAL A 515 -8.07 -35.32 16.36
CA VAL A 515 -8.75 -35.52 15.08
C VAL A 515 -8.24 -36.84 14.51
N ALA A 516 -9.04 -37.89 14.60
CA ALA A 516 -8.83 -39.06 13.76
C ALA A 516 -9.07 -38.62 12.32
N ALA A 517 -7.99 -38.50 11.53
CA ALA A 517 -8.09 -38.34 10.09
C ALA A 517 -8.89 -39.53 9.52
N GLU A 518 -10.07 -39.26 8.97
CA GLU A 518 -10.82 -40.24 8.20
C GLU A 518 -9.98 -40.66 7.00
N LYS A 519 -9.50 -41.91 7.04
CA LYS A 519 -9.08 -42.61 5.83
C LYS A 519 -10.34 -42.87 5.00
N SER A 520 -10.32 -42.40 3.76
CA SER A 520 -11.35 -42.68 2.76
C SER A 520 -11.65 -44.19 2.66
N PRO A 521 -12.91 -44.60 2.46
CA PRO A 521 -13.24 -46.01 2.31
C PRO A 521 -12.65 -46.53 0.99
N LYS A 522 -11.86 -47.61 1.08
CA LYS A 522 -11.54 -48.46 -0.06
C LYS A 522 -12.76 -49.34 -0.33
N THR A 523 -13.43 -49.13 -1.44
CA THR A 523 -14.36 -50.10 -2.02
C THR A 523 -13.64 -50.88 -3.11
N SER A 524 -13.23 -52.09 -2.77
CA SER A 524 -12.89 -53.16 -3.71
C SER A 524 -14.18 -53.88 -4.13
N GLY A 525 -14.48 -53.85 -5.42
CA GLY A 525 -15.55 -54.63 -6.04
C GLY A 525 -15.16 -54.97 -7.48
N GLU A 526 -14.46 -56.08 -7.66
CA GLU A 526 -14.24 -56.73 -8.94
C GLU A 526 -15.55 -57.34 -9.46
N GLY A 527 -15.94 -56.96 -10.68
CA GLY A 527 -16.95 -57.62 -11.50
C GLY A 527 -16.60 -57.45 -12.97
N ARG A 528 -16.24 -58.56 -13.63
CA ARG A 528 -15.74 -58.68 -15.01
C ARG A 528 -16.83 -58.51 -16.08
N PHE A 529 -16.34 -58.35 -17.33
CA PHE A 529 -16.97 -58.41 -18.67
C PHE A 529 -17.48 -57.06 -19.22
N ARG A 530 -17.14 -56.61 -20.44
CA ARG A 530 -16.48 -57.21 -21.62
C ARG A 530 -16.03 -56.07 -22.56
N ASP A 531 -14.89 -56.24 -23.21
CA ASP A 531 -14.34 -55.33 -24.21
C ASP A 531 -15.29 -55.07 -25.40
N SER A 532 -15.41 -53.81 -25.79
CA SER A 532 -15.66 -53.41 -27.18
C SER A 532 -14.83 -52.18 -27.51
N LYS A 533 -13.79 -52.37 -28.33
CA LYS A 533 -13.08 -51.31 -29.05
C LYS A 533 -14.07 -50.57 -29.95
N SER A 534 -14.16 -49.24 -29.84
CA SER A 534 -13.95 -48.34 -30.99
C SER A 534 -13.77 -46.89 -30.51
N ASP A 535 -12.97 -46.18 -31.30
CA ASP A 535 -12.95 -44.72 -31.46
C ASP A 535 -12.21 -43.90 -30.39
N ARG A 536 -10.89 -43.94 -30.55
CA ARG A 536 -10.05 -42.74 -30.42
C ARG A 536 -10.58 -41.64 -31.34
N ALA A 537 -11.55 -40.88 -30.85
CA ALA A 537 -11.71 -39.51 -31.28
C ALA A 537 -10.66 -38.69 -30.52
N ASN A 538 -9.67 -38.17 -31.24
CA ASN A 538 -8.94 -36.98 -30.82
C ASN A 538 -9.98 -35.90 -30.50
N GLN A 539 -10.34 -35.73 -29.22
CA GLN A 539 -10.95 -34.48 -28.78
C GLN A 539 -9.86 -33.43 -28.95
N GLY A 540 -9.92 -32.68 -30.06
CA GLY A 540 -9.07 -31.53 -30.28
C GLY A 540 -9.14 -30.64 -29.05
N ALA A 541 -7.97 -30.20 -28.57
CA ALA A 541 -7.89 -29.25 -27.46
C ALA A 541 -8.87 -28.10 -27.72
N GLN A 542 -9.95 -28.06 -26.93
CA GLN A 542 -11.06 -27.16 -27.17
C GLN A 542 -10.57 -25.74 -26.88
N VAL A 543 -10.45 -24.92 -27.93
CA VAL A 543 -9.83 -23.60 -27.82
C VAL A 543 -10.87 -22.59 -27.37
N PHE A 544 -10.80 -22.18 -26.10
CA PHE A 544 -11.50 -20.99 -25.61
C PHE A 544 -10.73 -19.75 -26.06
N TYR A 545 -11.43 -18.81 -26.68
CA TYR A 545 -10.83 -17.58 -27.18
C TYR A 545 -11.35 -16.38 -26.40
N ILE A 546 -10.45 -15.50 -25.98
CA ILE A 546 -10.79 -14.26 -25.28
C ILE A 546 -10.31 -13.09 -26.13
N LYS A 547 -11.24 -12.21 -26.50
CA LYS A 547 -10.98 -11.01 -27.31
C LYS A 547 -10.68 -9.80 -26.44
N SER A 548 -11.53 -9.52 -25.45
CA SER A 548 -11.40 -8.33 -24.60
C SER A 548 -12.20 -8.45 -23.30
N ILE A 549 -11.91 -7.54 -22.37
CA ILE A 549 -12.66 -7.32 -21.12
C ILE A 549 -13.03 -5.84 -21.04
N GLU A 550 -14.29 -5.56 -20.73
CA GLU A 550 -14.83 -4.21 -20.65
C GLU A 550 -15.69 -4.00 -19.39
N PRO A 551 -15.50 -2.86 -18.68
CA PRO A 551 -14.47 -1.84 -18.89
C PRO A 551 -13.08 -2.29 -18.36
N LYS A 552 -12.01 -1.65 -18.84
CA LYS A 552 -10.62 -1.88 -18.35
C LYS A 552 -10.29 -1.12 -17.05
N LYS A 553 -11.13 -0.16 -16.67
CA LYS A 553 -11.01 0.63 -15.44
C LYS A 553 -12.30 0.52 -14.66
N ILE A 554 -12.18 0.30 -13.36
CA ILE A 554 -13.31 0.20 -12.44
C ILE A 554 -13.00 0.95 -11.16
N SER A 555 -14.03 1.34 -10.43
CA SER A 555 -13.85 1.96 -9.11
C SER A 555 -13.31 0.97 -8.09
N THR A 556 -12.62 1.48 -7.06
CA THR A 556 -12.27 0.77 -5.82
C THR A 556 -13.46 0.10 -5.12
N LEU A 557 -14.70 0.54 -5.37
CA LEU A 557 -15.92 -0.12 -4.88
C LEU A 557 -16.24 -1.44 -5.60
N GLY A 558 -15.52 -1.77 -6.68
CA GLY A 558 -15.82 -2.91 -7.53
C GLY A 558 -16.77 -2.56 -8.68
N LYS A 559 -17.21 -3.58 -9.41
CA LYS A 559 -18.17 -3.43 -10.51
C LYS A 559 -18.97 -4.69 -10.73
N SER A 560 -20.30 -4.58 -10.69
CA SER A 560 -21.22 -5.72 -10.82
C SER A 560 -21.43 -6.22 -12.26
N ASN A 561 -21.01 -5.46 -13.27
CA ASN A 561 -21.27 -5.71 -14.69
C ASN A 561 -20.00 -5.61 -15.54
N VAL A 562 -19.04 -6.49 -15.30
CA VAL A 562 -17.84 -6.62 -16.15
C VAL A 562 -18.10 -7.68 -17.21
N ILE A 563 -17.94 -7.31 -18.48
CA ILE A 563 -18.21 -8.17 -19.62
C ILE A 563 -16.91 -8.63 -20.24
N VAL A 564 -16.78 -9.94 -20.45
CA VAL A 564 -15.68 -10.54 -21.21
C VAL A 564 -16.22 -11.01 -22.54
N ILE A 565 -15.54 -10.63 -23.61
CA ILE A 565 -15.92 -10.90 -25.00
C ILE A 565 -14.94 -11.91 -25.58
N GLY A 566 -15.44 -12.92 -26.30
CA GLY A 566 -14.63 -13.99 -26.86
C GLY A 566 -15.45 -14.99 -27.66
N ALA A 567 -15.11 -16.28 -27.57
CA ALA A 567 -15.84 -17.36 -28.23
C ALA A 567 -15.78 -18.67 -27.42
N ASN A 568 -16.77 -19.54 -27.64
CA ASN A 568 -16.94 -20.87 -27.04
C ASN A 568 -17.20 -20.87 -25.52
N PHE A 569 -17.75 -19.80 -24.93
CA PHE A 569 -17.92 -19.72 -23.47
C PHE A 569 -18.99 -20.66 -22.87
N THR A 570 -20.02 -21.03 -23.61
CA THR A 570 -21.09 -21.95 -23.15
C THR A 570 -20.64 -23.40 -23.04
N GLN A 571 -19.48 -23.72 -23.62
CA GLN A 571 -18.93 -25.08 -23.62
C GLN A 571 -18.16 -25.40 -22.34
N ALA A 572 -17.84 -24.40 -21.52
CA ALA A 572 -17.18 -24.58 -20.23
C ALA A 572 -18.20 -24.76 -19.10
N SER A 573 -17.91 -25.66 -18.16
CA SER A 573 -18.76 -25.90 -16.98
C SER A 573 -18.35 -25.05 -15.78
N ASN A 574 -17.06 -24.77 -15.63
CA ASN A 574 -16.51 -23.98 -14.54
C ASN A 574 -15.59 -22.88 -15.10
N ILE A 575 -15.99 -21.62 -14.94
CA ILE A 575 -15.23 -20.47 -15.44
C ILE A 575 -14.88 -19.56 -14.27
N THR A 576 -13.58 -19.36 -14.07
CA THR A 576 -13.06 -18.53 -12.99
C THR A 576 -12.18 -17.42 -13.54
N MET A 577 -12.39 -16.20 -13.05
CA MET A 577 -11.50 -15.07 -13.27
C MET A 577 -10.56 -14.94 -12.08
N ILE A 578 -9.27 -14.84 -12.36
CA ILE A 578 -8.22 -14.66 -11.35
C ILE A 578 -7.58 -13.30 -11.57
N LEU A 579 -7.63 -12.45 -10.54
CA LEU A 579 -6.97 -11.15 -10.54
C LEU A 579 -5.77 -11.16 -9.60
N LYS A 580 -4.65 -10.60 -10.07
CA LYS A 580 -3.42 -10.45 -9.29
C LYS A 580 -2.82 -9.08 -9.51
N GLY A 581 -2.80 -8.25 -8.46
CA GLY A 581 -2.04 -7.00 -8.41
C GLY A 581 -0.67 -7.26 -7.80
N THR A 582 -0.51 -6.86 -6.55
CA THR A 582 0.74 -6.96 -5.80
C THR A 582 1.16 -8.43 -5.64
N SER A 583 2.45 -8.73 -5.87
CA SER A 583 2.95 -10.11 -5.77
C SER A 583 2.72 -10.75 -4.40
N THR A 584 2.80 -9.97 -3.31
CA THR A 584 2.70 -10.45 -1.92
C THR A 584 1.28 -10.55 -1.38
N CYS A 585 0.27 -10.01 -2.09
CA CYS A 585 -1.14 -10.10 -1.69
C CYS A 585 -1.83 -11.32 -2.29
N ASP A 586 -2.90 -11.81 -1.70
CA ASP A 586 -3.63 -12.94 -2.25
C ASP A 586 -4.25 -12.63 -3.63
N LYS A 587 -4.54 -13.68 -4.40
CA LYS A 587 -5.25 -13.57 -5.69
C LYS A 587 -6.75 -13.48 -5.43
N ASP A 588 -7.45 -12.62 -6.17
CA ASP A 588 -8.91 -12.64 -6.16
C ASP A 588 -9.39 -13.69 -7.15
N VAL A 589 -10.13 -14.69 -6.67
CA VAL A 589 -10.72 -15.75 -7.50
C VAL A 589 -12.23 -15.54 -7.55
N ILE A 590 -12.75 -15.27 -8.74
CA ILE A 590 -14.13 -14.83 -8.93
C ILE A 590 -14.81 -15.78 -9.92
N GLN A 591 -15.95 -16.32 -9.51
CA GLN A 591 -16.78 -17.16 -10.37
C GLN A 591 -17.52 -16.33 -11.40
N VAL A 592 -17.72 -16.88 -12.60
CA VAL A 592 -18.60 -16.25 -13.60
C VAL A 592 -20.00 -16.06 -13.00
N SER A 593 -20.57 -14.87 -13.17
CA SER A 593 -21.93 -14.60 -12.68
C SER A 593 -22.97 -15.21 -13.61
N HIS A 594 -22.85 -14.93 -14.90
CA HIS A 594 -23.72 -15.45 -15.95
C HIS A 594 -22.94 -15.58 -17.26
N VAL A 595 -23.06 -16.71 -17.94
CA VAL A 595 -22.66 -16.84 -19.36
C VAL A 595 -23.86 -16.38 -20.19
N LEU A 596 -23.73 -15.26 -20.89
CA LEU A 596 -24.85 -14.65 -21.62
C LEU A 596 -25.08 -15.36 -22.96
N ASN A 597 -24.00 -15.68 -23.66
CA ASN A 597 -23.98 -16.45 -24.90
C ASN A 597 -22.55 -16.99 -25.14
N ASP A 598 -22.33 -17.70 -26.25
CA ASP A 598 -21.02 -18.27 -26.61
C ASP A 598 -19.89 -17.23 -26.70
N THR A 599 -20.21 -15.95 -26.84
CA THR A 599 -19.25 -14.87 -27.06
C THR A 599 -19.14 -13.88 -25.90
N HIS A 600 -20.09 -13.88 -24.96
CA HIS A 600 -20.17 -12.91 -23.88
C HIS A 600 -20.45 -13.59 -22.54
N MET A 601 -19.66 -13.24 -21.54
CA MET A 601 -19.88 -13.65 -20.17
C MET A 601 -19.71 -12.47 -19.21
N LYS A 602 -20.41 -12.53 -18.08
CA LYS A 602 -20.49 -11.46 -17.10
C LYS A 602 -19.83 -11.86 -15.78
N PHE A 603 -19.06 -10.96 -15.21
CA PHE A 603 -18.47 -11.06 -13.87
C PHE A 603 -18.92 -9.91 -12.97
N SER A 604 -18.93 -10.17 -11.66
CA SER A 604 -19.12 -9.16 -10.62
C SER A 604 -17.84 -9.09 -9.78
N LEU A 605 -17.13 -7.96 -9.87
CA LEU A 605 -15.86 -7.76 -9.20
C LEU A 605 -16.08 -7.03 -7.86
N PRO A 606 -15.51 -7.54 -6.75
CA PRO A 606 -15.67 -6.96 -5.42
C PRO A 606 -14.85 -5.67 -5.25
N SER A 607 -15.03 -4.99 -4.12
CA SER A 607 -14.20 -3.84 -3.75
C SER A 607 -12.75 -4.24 -3.54
N SER A 608 -11.82 -3.37 -3.92
CA SER A 608 -10.38 -3.58 -3.74
C SER A 608 -9.68 -2.23 -3.54
N ARG A 609 -8.44 -2.28 -3.05
CA ARG A 609 -7.51 -1.13 -3.07
C ARG A 609 -7.29 -0.63 -4.51
N LYS A 610 -6.87 0.63 -4.63
CA LYS A 610 -6.38 1.19 -5.90
C LYS A 610 -5.16 0.42 -6.37
N GLU A 611 -5.26 -0.17 -7.55
CA GLU A 611 -4.19 -1.01 -8.10
C GLU A 611 -4.49 -1.43 -9.54
N MET A 612 -3.46 -1.64 -10.36
CA MET A 612 -3.59 -2.33 -11.64
C MET A 612 -3.33 -3.83 -11.45
N LYS A 613 -4.32 -4.66 -11.80
CA LYS A 613 -4.26 -6.12 -11.65
C LYS A 613 -4.17 -6.81 -13.02
N ALA A 614 -3.33 -7.83 -13.09
CA ALA A 614 -3.35 -8.78 -14.19
C ALA A 614 -4.63 -9.63 -14.09
N VAL A 615 -5.28 -9.86 -15.23
CA VAL A 615 -6.50 -10.67 -15.33
C VAL A 615 -6.20 -11.90 -16.18
N CYS A 616 -6.47 -13.06 -15.61
CA CYS A 616 -6.48 -14.30 -16.37
C CYS A 616 -7.76 -15.09 -16.08
N ILE A 617 -8.21 -15.87 -17.06
CA ILE A 617 -9.42 -16.68 -16.96
C ILE A 617 -9.07 -18.14 -17.12
N GLN A 618 -9.55 -18.95 -16.19
CA GLN A 618 -9.35 -20.39 -16.16
C GLN A 618 -10.69 -21.07 -16.44
N PHE A 619 -10.68 -21.95 -17.44
CA PHE A 619 -11.81 -22.79 -17.86
C PHE A 619 -11.59 -24.22 -17.39
N ASP A 620 -12.58 -24.81 -16.72
CA ASP A 620 -12.64 -26.21 -16.27
C ASP A 620 -11.40 -26.69 -15.52
N GLY A 621 -10.76 -25.78 -14.76
CA GLY A 621 -9.54 -26.08 -13.99
C GLY A 621 -8.25 -26.20 -14.83
N GLY A 622 -8.30 -25.85 -16.12
CA GLY A 622 -7.15 -25.85 -17.02
C GLY A 622 -6.15 -24.72 -16.79
N ASN A 623 -5.34 -24.39 -17.80
CA ASN A 623 -4.38 -23.28 -17.71
C ASN A 623 -5.10 -21.91 -17.72
N CYS A 624 -4.51 -20.93 -17.05
CA CYS A 624 -5.07 -19.57 -17.03
C CYS A 624 -4.71 -18.83 -18.32
N SER A 625 -5.73 -18.43 -19.08
CA SER A 625 -5.59 -17.62 -20.29
C SER A 625 -5.52 -16.14 -19.91
N SER A 626 -4.40 -15.48 -20.22
CA SER A 626 -4.23 -14.05 -19.95
C SER A 626 -5.17 -13.21 -20.82
N VAL A 627 -5.91 -12.31 -20.19
CA VAL A 627 -6.87 -11.40 -20.86
C VAL A 627 -6.29 -10.01 -21.03
N GLY A 628 -5.34 -9.64 -20.17
CA GLY A 628 -4.75 -8.31 -20.09
C GLY A 628 -4.73 -7.82 -18.65
N HIS A 629 -5.01 -6.53 -18.47
CA HIS A 629 -5.00 -5.88 -17.15
C HIS A 629 -6.28 -5.08 -16.91
N LEU A 630 -6.62 -4.93 -15.64
CA LEU A 630 -7.76 -4.17 -15.14
C LEU A 630 -7.27 -3.25 -14.02
N SER A 631 -7.67 -1.97 -14.06
CA SER A 631 -7.26 -0.99 -13.04
C SER A 631 -8.41 -0.64 -12.10
N TYR A 632 -8.17 -0.83 -10.80
CA TYR A 632 -8.99 -0.26 -9.74
C TYR A 632 -8.54 1.18 -9.49
N ILE A 633 -9.45 2.12 -9.70
CA ILE A 633 -9.23 3.56 -9.64
C ILE A 633 -9.97 4.14 -8.43
N ALA A 634 -9.44 5.21 -7.84
CA ALA A 634 -10.11 5.92 -6.76
C ALA A 634 -11.53 6.36 -7.14
N LEU A 635 -12.34 6.68 -6.13
CA LEU A 635 -13.63 7.32 -6.32
C LEU A 635 -13.48 8.62 -7.14
N PRO A 636 -14.46 8.94 -8.01
CA PRO A 636 -14.41 10.18 -8.78
C PRO A 636 -14.48 11.39 -7.85
N HIS A 637 -13.72 12.42 -8.21
CA HIS A 637 -13.64 13.67 -7.46
C HIS A 637 -13.99 14.85 -8.36
N CYS A 638 -14.95 15.66 -7.94
CA CYS A 638 -15.35 16.87 -8.66
C CYS A 638 -14.54 18.08 -8.20
N SER A 639 -14.01 18.83 -9.17
CA SER A 639 -13.24 20.04 -8.90
C SER A 639 -13.98 21.31 -9.31
N LEU A 640 -14.71 21.29 -10.42
CA LEU A 640 -15.39 22.46 -10.96
C LEU A 640 -16.62 22.06 -11.80
N ILE A 641 -17.69 22.84 -11.70
CA ILE A 641 -18.82 22.83 -12.65
C ILE A 641 -18.79 24.14 -13.44
N SER A 642 -18.89 24.04 -14.77
CA SER A 642 -18.91 25.18 -15.67
C SER A 642 -19.89 24.97 -16.84
N PRO A 643 -20.86 25.88 -17.06
CA PRO A 643 -21.24 26.99 -16.18
C PRO A 643 -21.90 26.49 -14.89
N SER A 644 -21.76 27.24 -13.78
CA SER A 644 -22.41 26.92 -12.49
C SER A 644 -23.87 27.37 -12.43
N THR A 645 -24.38 28.00 -13.49
CA THR A 645 -25.74 28.51 -13.61
C THR A 645 -26.35 28.10 -14.94
N THR A 646 -27.65 27.81 -14.97
CA THR A 646 -28.41 27.51 -16.19
C THR A 646 -29.84 28.03 -16.12
N TRP A 647 -30.59 27.91 -17.21
CA TRP A 647 -31.98 28.35 -17.32
C TRP A 647 -32.96 27.25 -16.91
N ILE A 648 -34.13 27.62 -16.41
CA ILE A 648 -35.19 26.67 -15.99
C ILE A 648 -35.71 25.79 -17.15
N SER A 649 -35.65 26.32 -18.37
CA SER A 649 -35.85 25.56 -19.61
C SER A 649 -34.81 24.46 -19.85
N GLY A 650 -33.64 24.53 -19.23
CA GLY A 650 -32.55 23.57 -19.43
C GLY A 650 -31.89 23.71 -20.82
N GLY A 651 -31.31 22.62 -21.32
CA GLY A 651 -30.71 22.53 -22.65
C GLY A 651 -29.27 23.08 -22.76
N GLN A 652 -28.75 23.70 -21.71
CA GLN A 652 -27.37 24.17 -21.68
C GLN A 652 -26.40 23.02 -21.45
N ASN A 653 -25.29 23.00 -22.20
CA ASN A 653 -24.23 22.02 -22.01
C ASN A 653 -23.39 22.38 -20.77
N ILE A 654 -23.44 21.54 -19.75
CA ILE A 654 -22.72 21.67 -18.50
C ILE A 654 -21.50 20.76 -18.52
N ILE A 655 -20.35 21.31 -18.15
CA ILE A 655 -19.08 20.59 -18.07
C ILE A 655 -18.68 20.50 -16.60
N ILE A 656 -18.55 19.26 -16.12
CA ILE A 656 -17.93 18.95 -14.84
C ILE A 656 -16.47 18.61 -15.10
N LYS A 657 -15.54 19.25 -14.40
CA LYS A 657 -14.11 18.91 -14.39
C LYS A 657 -13.74 18.25 -13.07
N GLY A 658 -12.86 17.27 -13.14
CA GLY A 658 -12.46 16.46 -11.99
C GLY A 658 -11.48 15.37 -12.36
N ARG A 659 -11.55 14.26 -11.62
CA ARG A 659 -10.73 13.08 -11.81
C ARG A 659 -11.57 11.81 -11.75
N ASN A 660 -11.09 10.78 -12.44
CA ASN A 660 -11.63 9.42 -12.45
C ASN A 660 -13.11 9.35 -12.87
N PHE A 661 -13.51 10.22 -13.80
CA PHE A 661 -14.89 10.25 -14.30
C PHE A 661 -15.19 9.11 -15.28
N ASP A 662 -14.17 8.40 -15.77
CA ASP A 662 -14.28 7.21 -16.60
C ASP A 662 -14.78 5.95 -15.86
N VAL A 663 -14.92 6.01 -14.52
CA VAL A 663 -15.52 4.93 -13.71
C VAL A 663 -16.93 5.24 -13.19
N ILE A 664 -17.52 6.37 -13.60
CA ILE A 664 -18.89 6.74 -13.24
C ILE A 664 -19.88 5.78 -13.90
N ASP A 665 -20.88 5.32 -13.16
CA ASP A 665 -21.97 4.49 -13.71
C ASP A 665 -23.12 5.36 -14.21
N SER A 666 -23.47 6.42 -13.47
CA SER A 666 -24.39 7.44 -13.97
C SER A 666 -24.28 8.81 -13.28
N LEU A 667 -24.74 9.86 -13.95
CA LEU A 667 -24.92 11.20 -13.37
C LEU A 667 -26.35 11.44 -12.88
N ILE A 668 -26.50 11.93 -11.64
CA ILE A 668 -27.80 12.21 -11.01
C ILE A 668 -27.90 13.69 -10.62
N ILE A 669 -29.01 14.31 -10.95
CA ILE A 669 -29.36 15.66 -10.51
C ILE A 669 -30.47 15.55 -9.47
N SER A 670 -30.19 16.01 -8.25
CA SER A 670 -31.07 15.87 -7.08
C SER A 670 -31.56 17.22 -6.58
N HIS A 671 -32.88 17.37 -6.46
CA HIS A 671 -33.55 18.57 -5.96
C HIS A 671 -34.37 18.26 -4.70
N GLU A 672 -34.15 19.03 -3.64
CA GLU A 672 -34.93 18.94 -2.39
C GLU A 672 -36.13 19.89 -2.47
N LEU A 673 -37.35 19.33 -2.57
CA LEU A 673 -38.58 20.12 -2.51
C LEU A 673 -38.98 20.37 -1.05
N LYS A 674 -39.62 21.52 -0.77
CA LYS A 674 -40.27 21.78 0.52
C LYS A 674 -41.28 20.65 0.81
N GLY A 675 -40.99 19.82 1.81
CA GLY A 675 -41.80 18.64 2.16
C GLY A 675 -41.07 17.29 2.16
N ASN A 676 -39.73 17.26 2.19
CA ASN A 676 -38.89 16.04 2.23
C ASN A 676 -39.04 15.10 1.01
N MET A 677 -39.56 15.57 -0.12
CA MET A 677 -39.55 14.82 -1.38
C MET A 677 -38.32 15.20 -2.21
N ASN A 678 -37.41 14.23 -2.39
CA ASN A 678 -36.23 14.40 -3.24
C ASN A 678 -36.54 13.89 -4.65
N VAL A 679 -36.42 14.76 -5.64
CA VAL A 679 -36.54 14.37 -7.06
C VAL A 679 -35.13 14.16 -7.61
N SER A 680 -34.83 12.93 -8.04
CA SER A 680 -33.57 12.57 -8.70
C SER A 680 -33.79 12.28 -10.17
N LEU A 681 -33.08 13.00 -11.04
CA LEU A 681 -33.10 12.80 -12.50
C LEU A 681 -31.74 12.25 -12.94
N GLN A 682 -31.74 11.07 -13.56
CA GLN A 682 -30.54 10.58 -14.26
C GLN A 682 -30.41 11.30 -15.60
N VAL A 683 -29.21 11.75 -15.94
CA VAL A 683 -28.96 12.54 -17.15
C VAL A 683 -27.99 11.79 -18.06
N SER A 684 -28.25 11.82 -19.37
CA SER A 684 -27.30 11.30 -20.36
C SER A 684 -26.03 12.13 -20.39
N GLU A 685 -24.92 11.45 -20.29
CA GLU A 685 -23.61 12.02 -20.08
C GLU A 685 -22.59 11.46 -21.08
N TYR A 686 -21.57 12.27 -21.36
CA TYR A 686 -20.35 11.84 -22.02
C TYR A 686 -19.18 12.16 -21.10
N CYS A 687 -18.65 11.12 -20.44
CA CYS A 687 -17.53 11.26 -19.51
C CYS A 687 -16.23 10.73 -20.12
N MET A 688 -15.19 11.55 -20.03
CA MET A 688 -13.78 11.16 -20.14
C MET A 688 -13.16 11.05 -18.74
N ALA A 689 -11.86 10.74 -18.63
CA ALA A 689 -11.22 10.59 -17.31
C ALA A 689 -11.23 11.87 -16.44
N THR A 690 -11.12 13.05 -17.06
CA THR A 690 -10.96 14.34 -16.35
C THR A 690 -12.14 15.29 -16.48
N GLU A 691 -13.08 15.01 -17.39
CA GLU A 691 -14.25 15.85 -17.60
C GLU A 691 -15.46 15.02 -17.99
N CYS A 692 -16.64 15.48 -17.59
CA CYS A 692 -17.91 14.91 -18.00
C CYS A 692 -18.86 15.99 -18.45
N ARG A 693 -19.55 15.74 -19.57
CA ARG A 693 -20.44 16.68 -20.24
C ARG A 693 -21.86 16.16 -20.22
N PHE A 694 -22.82 17.01 -19.88
CA PHE A 694 -24.24 16.66 -19.89
C PHE A 694 -25.10 17.88 -20.20
N LEU A 695 -26.28 17.67 -20.77
CA LEU A 695 -27.26 18.75 -20.98
C LEU A 695 -28.10 18.95 -19.72
N ALA A 696 -28.17 20.18 -19.22
CA ALA A 696 -29.02 20.50 -18.08
C ALA A 696 -30.49 20.15 -18.39
N PRO A 697 -31.17 19.31 -17.58
CA PRO A 697 -32.57 19.00 -17.79
C PRO A 697 -33.45 20.21 -17.49
N SER A 698 -34.61 20.28 -18.16
CA SER A 698 -35.65 21.25 -17.83
C SER A 698 -36.29 20.93 -16.48
N LEU A 699 -36.51 21.94 -15.64
CA LEU A 699 -37.18 21.80 -14.35
C LEU A 699 -38.58 22.43 -14.40
N LYS A 700 -39.62 21.65 -14.09
CA LYS A 700 -41.00 22.14 -14.00
C LYS A 700 -41.27 22.77 -12.62
N ILE A 701 -40.54 23.84 -12.29
CA ILE A 701 -40.64 24.51 -10.98
C ILE A 701 -41.10 25.97 -11.16
N SER A 702 -41.92 26.49 -10.24
CA SER A 702 -42.47 27.85 -10.34
C SER A 702 -41.44 28.92 -9.95
N LYS A 703 -41.07 29.81 -10.90
CA LYS A 703 -40.54 31.20 -10.76
C LYS A 703 -39.50 31.53 -9.65
N VAL A 704 -38.82 30.55 -9.06
CA VAL A 704 -37.87 30.77 -7.96
C VAL A 704 -36.50 30.24 -8.35
N ARG A 705 -35.45 31.02 -8.02
CA ARG A 705 -34.05 30.57 -8.12
C ARG A 705 -33.90 29.25 -7.37
N THR A 706 -33.53 28.21 -8.10
CA THR A 706 -33.50 26.85 -7.57
C THR A 706 -32.08 26.31 -7.64
N ASN A 707 -31.52 25.92 -6.50
CA ASN A 707 -30.23 25.27 -6.44
C ASN A 707 -30.45 23.76 -6.42
N VAL A 708 -29.74 23.06 -7.31
CA VAL A 708 -29.86 21.61 -7.45
C VAL A 708 -28.49 20.98 -7.24
N THR A 709 -28.44 19.88 -6.50
CA THR A 709 -27.18 19.19 -6.20
C THR A 709 -26.91 18.15 -7.26
N VAL A 710 -25.72 18.22 -7.85
CA VAL A 710 -25.24 17.22 -8.80
C VAL A 710 -24.57 16.10 -8.02
N LYS A 711 -24.89 14.84 -8.33
CA LYS A 711 -24.34 13.66 -7.66
C LYS A 711 -23.85 12.66 -8.70
N LEU A 712 -22.67 12.09 -8.45
CA LEU A 712 -22.11 11.01 -9.25
C LEU A 712 -22.52 9.67 -8.62
N ARG A 713 -23.09 8.76 -9.40
CA ARG A 713 -23.37 7.39 -8.96
C ARG A 713 -22.25 6.46 -9.39
N VAL A 714 -21.73 5.71 -8.43
CA VAL A 714 -20.75 4.63 -8.64
C VAL A 714 -21.17 3.45 -7.80
N GLN A 715 -21.62 2.38 -8.44
CA GLN A 715 -22.29 1.24 -7.81
C GLN A 715 -23.46 1.73 -6.93
N GLU A 716 -23.40 1.42 -5.63
CA GLU A 716 -24.38 1.86 -4.62
C GLU A 716 -24.03 3.21 -3.98
N ALA A 717 -22.84 3.75 -4.25
CA ALA A 717 -22.39 5.02 -3.70
C ALA A 717 -22.87 6.23 -4.52
N HIS A 718 -23.20 7.30 -3.80
CA HIS A 718 -23.58 8.59 -4.36
C HIS A 718 -22.62 9.66 -3.83
N LEU A 719 -21.93 10.35 -4.73
CA LEU A 719 -20.89 11.33 -4.41
C LEU A 719 -21.36 12.72 -4.81
N ASP A 720 -21.39 13.66 -3.88
CA ASP A 720 -21.80 15.03 -4.17
C ASP A 720 -20.75 15.75 -5.03
N CYS A 721 -21.23 16.48 -6.03
CA CYS A 721 -20.43 17.11 -7.08
C CYS A 721 -20.76 18.60 -7.21
N GLY A 722 -20.96 19.29 -6.09
CA GLY A 722 -21.35 20.70 -6.08
C GLY A 722 -22.81 20.93 -6.49
N SER A 723 -23.14 22.16 -6.85
CA SER A 723 -24.52 22.59 -7.12
C SER A 723 -24.62 23.39 -8.41
N LEU A 724 -25.70 23.17 -9.15
CA LEU A 724 -26.08 23.91 -10.35
C LEU A 724 -27.27 24.81 -10.02
N GLN A 725 -27.15 26.10 -10.30
CA GLN A 725 -28.22 27.06 -10.03
C GLN A 725 -29.07 27.30 -11.28
N TYR A 726 -30.38 27.12 -11.15
CA TYR A 726 -31.37 27.39 -12.19
C TYR A 726 -31.97 28.80 -12.03
N LEU A 727 -31.95 29.55 -13.13
CA LEU A 727 -32.45 30.92 -13.28
C LEU A 727 -33.69 30.95 -14.19
N GLU A 728 -34.48 32.02 -14.12
CA GLU A 728 -35.61 32.23 -15.03
C GLU A 728 -35.15 32.45 -16.48
N ASP A 729 -35.92 31.93 -17.43
CA ASP A 729 -35.60 32.07 -18.86
C ASP A 729 -35.48 33.55 -19.28
N PRO A 730 -34.49 33.89 -20.14
CA PRO A 730 -34.28 35.27 -20.57
C PRO A 730 -35.42 35.75 -21.48
N LYS A 731 -35.78 37.03 -21.34
CA LYS A 731 -36.76 37.69 -22.21
C LYS A 731 -36.05 38.58 -23.23
N PHE A 732 -36.33 38.36 -24.50
CA PHE A 732 -35.81 39.18 -25.60
C PHE A 732 -36.83 40.29 -25.92
N THR A 733 -36.42 41.56 -25.84
CA THR A 733 -37.32 42.73 -25.99
C THR A 733 -37.10 43.53 -27.26
N GLY A 734 -36.14 43.17 -28.10
CA GLY A 734 -35.82 43.90 -29.33
C GLY A 734 -35.35 42.97 -30.44
N TYR A 735 -35.61 43.39 -31.68
CA TYR A 735 -35.11 42.75 -32.88
C TYR A 735 -34.50 43.85 -33.77
N ARG A 736 -33.41 43.51 -34.48
CA ARG A 736 -32.83 44.37 -35.52
C ARG A 736 -32.87 43.57 -36.82
N VAL A 737 -33.51 44.15 -37.84
CA VAL A 737 -33.48 43.57 -39.18
C VAL A 737 -32.19 44.07 -39.84
N GLU A 738 -31.21 43.19 -40.00
CA GLU A 738 -30.12 43.41 -40.94
C GLU A 738 -30.63 42.99 -42.31
N SER A 739 -30.97 43.96 -43.16
CA SER A 739 -31.23 43.69 -44.57
C SER A 739 -29.89 43.43 -45.26
N GLU A 740 -29.67 42.20 -45.74
CA GLU A 740 -28.69 41.92 -46.81
C GLU A 740 -29.18 42.55 -48.12
N VAL A 741 -29.25 43.88 -48.16
CA VAL A 741 -29.57 44.65 -49.37
C VAL A 741 -28.48 45.68 -49.55
N ASP A 742 -27.74 45.51 -50.65
CA ASP A 742 -26.70 46.40 -51.16
C ASP A 742 -27.06 47.88 -51.00
N LYS A 743 -26.12 48.66 -50.46
CA LYS A 743 -26.17 50.13 -50.44
C LYS A 743 -25.78 50.74 -51.80
N GLU A 744 -26.16 50.10 -52.91
CA GLU A 744 -26.04 50.68 -54.25
C GLU A 744 -27.32 50.41 -55.03
N LEU A 745 -28.33 51.23 -54.78
CA LEU A 745 -29.35 51.61 -55.77
C LEU A 745 -29.96 52.94 -55.30
N GLU A 746 -29.15 53.99 -55.42
CA GLU A 746 -29.69 55.31 -55.74
C GLU A 746 -30.32 55.21 -57.15
N VAL A 747 -31.63 55.08 -57.24
CA VAL A 747 -32.36 55.49 -58.44
C VAL A 747 -32.90 56.88 -58.16
N LYS A 748 -32.15 57.88 -58.64
CA LYS A 748 -32.65 59.24 -58.86
C LYS A 748 -33.00 59.38 -60.34
N ILE A 749 -34.22 59.89 -60.55
CA ILE A 749 -34.95 60.24 -61.79
C ILE A 749 -35.74 59.10 -62.40
#